data_AF-A0AAD6TFZ6-F1
#
_entry.id   AF-A0AAD6TFZ6-F1
#
_cell.length_a   1.000
_cell.length_b   1.000
_cell.length_c   1.000
_cell.angle_alpha   90.00
_cell.angle_beta   90.00
_cell.angle_gamma   90.00
#
_symmetry.space_group_name_H-M   'P 1'
#
loop_
_entity.id
_entity.type
_entity.pdbx_description
1 polymer ?
#
loop_
_entity_poly.entity_id
_entity_poly.type
_entity_poly.pdbx_seq_one_letter_code
_entity_poly.pdbx_strand_id
1 'polypeptide(L)'
;MKRFAGRKGVYALSKALGLPSASTIRASNPLRLLPSVAAPKPQEIGTNIRTFFSAASPNSTLSRAGHTLMIDGVHLAQRACWHRPTNQIIGLCREHSEPFNLAMDDMDSVLNIVEAVHSDSPTCHYGREATVLAIGPYRETHYHGVPIGQTQTCKSEKGPGFAALLKMTLEEWKTHGEPHSGPILTVSFDGDPVFRDGAFDVLMIRTPDKSSSLSLKLSGCQGLNLECGEDDVVIGPDGNHIVKRGATNARSQEGTVIAQTVINRSILTQWLERLPGETKETVAILIDPADHQNVPCAYSLLKAIITVGADRAPDAPKLSPTDQSTHRAFALAGEMWDAFLQPFLSRTMSLSERLASFSEFAHLCFAFYRMHGSSFLSNQLYGDLQALVKSAFFAVARQQDLDPECAFYLYQIGSDRLEEMFAEVRTESHDSNFDALQLSERLPTAADTLGIFDENPEWHQGHIRRSWFGKEADHVNPSYFTGDQTVKHVVHSTVWRSGLHAAMAVFAKHGVDFDFTDVLAQKGVDFVRPNGGGIYPGLSKDKDRSIITPPASTSIPSDAPAEPDSDGEDDEEDAMHDQEPEDLPRVSLEDLLPEPEDECINTTALSSTSVGPTALSASVERIQSNDWLNYDVGNGTTKQLHKASILSTLFNSDYRHLEVSRLLRVRCYTKDGGRKLNLNHQEFSGEHSFTVLPSR
;
A
#
# COMPACT_ATOMS: atom_id res chain seq x y z
N MET A 1 6.33 23.03 -7.76
CA MET A 1 7.53 23.73 -7.21
C MET A 1 7.78 23.47 -5.73
N LYS A 2 6.84 23.74 -4.80
CA LYS A 2 7.02 23.39 -3.37
C LYS A 2 7.40 21.93 -3.14
N ARG A 3 6.76 21.04 -3.90
CA ARG A 3 6.97 19.60 -3.84
C ARG A 3 8.35 19.16 -4.34
N PHE A 4 8.88 19.81 -5.38
CA PHE A 4 10.12 19.40 -6.03
C PHE A 4 11.39 20.10 -5.51
N ALA A 5 11.30 21.38 -5.15
CA ALA A 5 12.47 22.19 -4.77
C ALA A 5 12.61 22.36 -3.25
N GLY A 6 11.71 21.75 -2.48
CA GLY A 6 11.60 21.93 -1.05
C GLY A 6 11.34 23.38 -0.63
N ARG A 7 11.34 23.63 0.69
CA ARG A 7 11.08 24.97 1.25
C ARG A 7 12.13 25.99 0.82
N LYS A 8 13.42 25.61 0.84
CA LYS A 8 14.54 26.48 0.47
C LYS A 8 14.46 26.90 -1.00
N GLY A 9 14.15 25.97 -1.90
CA GLY A 9 13.98 26.27 -3.33
C GLY A 9 12.80 27.19 -3.59
N VAL A 10 11.64 26.96 -2.96
CA VAL A 10 10.49 27.89 -3.06
C VAL A 10 10.86 29.28 -2.58
N TYR A 11 11.54 29.38 -1.44
CA TYR A 11 11.96 30.68 -0.92
C TYR A 11 12.87 31.40 -1.92
N ALA A 12 13.93 30.74 -2.40
CA ALA A 12 14.86 31.32 -3.36
C ALA A 12 14.14 31.76 -4.64
N LEU A 13 13.28 30.92 -5.22
CA LEU A 13 12.53 31.20 -6.43
C LEU A 13 11.47 32.28 -6.24
N SER A 14 10.84 32.37 -5.06
CA SER A 14 9.92 33.47 -4.73
C SER A 14 10.63 34.83 -4.72
N LYS A 15 11.88 34.87 -4.23
CA LYS A 15 12.70 36.09 -4.20
C LYS A 15 13.30 36.41 -5.57
N ALA A 16 13.77 35.41 -6.29
CA ALA A 16 14.46 35.60 -7.57
C ALA A 16 13.51 35.84 -8.75
N LEU A 17 12.38 35.12 -8.80
CA LEU A 17 11.46 35.11 -9.95
C LEU A 17 10.09 35.72 -9.63
N GLY A 18 9.87 36.21 -8.41
CA GLY A 18 8.57 36.77 -7.99
C GLY A 18 7.45 35.73 -7.86
N LEU A 19 7.82 34.45 -7.72
CA LEU A 19 6.84 33.36 -7.55
C LEU A 19 6.13 33.44 -6.20
N PRO A 20 4.92 32.84 -6.06
CA PRO A 20 4.20 32.85 -4.79
C PRO A 20 5.02 32.32 -3.61
N SER A 21 4.86 32.98 -2.45
CA SER A 21 5.55 32.57 -1.22
C SER A 21 5.06 31.20 -0.73
N ALA A 22 5.85 30.53 0.11
CA ALA A 22 5.45 29.26 0.73
C ALA A 22 4.14 29.38 1.54
N SER A 23 3.92 30.53 2.19
CA SER A 23 2.69 30.81 2.93
C SER A 23 1.50 30.99 1.98
N THR A 24 1.68 31.71 0.88
CA THR A 24 0.66 31.84 -0.17
C THR A 24 0.27 30.47 -0.74
N ILE A 25 1.27 29.63 -1.07
CA ILE A 25 1.03 28.28 -1.59
C ILE A 25 0.30 27.39 -0.57
N ARG A 26 0.65 27.47 0.73
CA ARG A 26 -0.03 26.72 1.79
C ARG A 26 -1.49 27.15 1.96
N ALA A 27 -1.73 28.46 1.94
CA ALA A 27 -3.08 29.01 2.04
C ALA A 27 -3.94 28.65 0.82
N SER A 28 -3.33 28.50 -0.36
CA SER A 28 -4.00 28.18 -1.60
C SER A 28 -4.07 26.68 -1.93
N ASN A 29 -3.51 25.77 -1.11
CA ASN A 29 -3.53 24.34 -1.41
C ASN A 29 -4.92 23.75 -1.07
N PRO A 30 -5.72 23.34 -2.06
CA PRO A 30 -7.07 22.86 -1.81
C PRO A 30 -7.11 21.40 -1.36
N LEU A 31 -6.06 20.62 -1.65
CA LEU A 31 -6.04 19.18 -1.43
C LEU A 31 -5.55 18.88 -0.01
N ARG A 32 -6.47 18.35 0.79
CA ARG A 32 -6.23 17.89 2.16
C ARG A 32 -6.95 16.58 2.36
N LEU A 33 -6.24 15.58 2.85
CA LEU A 33 -6.84 14.35 3.34
C LEU A 33 -7.39 14.62 4.74
N LEU A 34 -8.65 14.30 4.97
CA LEU A 34 -9.24 14.21 6.30
C LEU A 34 -8.97 12.80 6.84
N PRO A 35 -8.04 12.65 7.82
CA PRO A 35 -7.76 11.35 8.41
C PRO A 35 -8.89 10.94 9.36
N SER A 36 -9.09 9.63 9.51
CA SER A 36 -9.91 9.10 10.60
C SER A 36 -9.06 9.05 11.87
N VAL A 37 -9.45 9.84 12.88
CA VAL A 37 -8.76 9.90 14.18
C VAL A 37 -9.12 8.74 15.11
N ALA A 38 -10.18 8.00 14.76
CA ALA A 38 -10.70 6.84 15.46
C ALA A 38 -11.24 5.82 14.41
N ALA A 39 -12.26 5.04 14.78
CA ALA A 39 -13.04 4.25 13.84
C ALA A 39 -13.49 5.11 12.63
N PRO A 40 -13.18 4.70 11.39
CA PRO A 40 -13.53 5.46 10.19
C PRO A 40 -15.02 5.73 10.05
N LYS A 41 -15.38 6.92 9.57
CA LYS A 41 -16.77 7.32 9.33
C LYS A 41 -17.04 7.54 7.84
N PRO A 42 -18.28 7.26 7.37
CA PRO A 42 -18.62 7.46 5.96
C PRO A 42 -18.38 8.89 5.49
N GLN A 43 -18.69 9.89 6.34
CA GLN A 43 -18.50 11.30 6.02
C GLN A 43 -17.04 11.69 5.78
N GLU A 44 -16.09 11.03 6.46
CA GLU A 44 -14.66 11.28 6.30
C GLU A 44 -14.20 10.82 4.92
N ILE A 45 -14.50 9.56 4.58
CA ILE A 45 -14.19 8.96 3.28
C ILE A 45 -14.89 9.73 2.14
N GLY A 46 -16.19 10.00 2.27
CA GLY A 46 -16.94 10.76 1.27
C GLY A 46 -16.41 12.18 1.06
N THR A 47 -15.92 12.84 2.12
CA THR A 47 -15.29 14.17 2.02
C THR A 47 -13.96 14.09 1.29
N ASN A 48 -13.15 13.07 1.53
CA ASN A 48 -11.91 12.85 0.81
C ASN A 48 -12.18 12.56 -0.67
N ILE A 49 -13.10 11.65 -0.99
CA ILE A 49 -13.50 11.36 -2.37
C ILE A 49 -13.94 12.63 -3.09
N ARG A 50 -14.79 13.45 -2.47
CA ARG A 50 -15.14 14.75 -3.06
C ARG A 50 -13.91 15.62 -3.23
N THR A 51 -13.06 15.77 -2.22
CA THR A 51 -11.89 16.65 -2.29
C THR A 51 -10.97 16.31 -3.46
N PHE A 52 -10.70 15.02 -3.68
CA PHE A 52 -9.78 14.58 -4.73
C PHE A 52 -10.44 14.34 -6.10
N PHE A 53 -11.72 13.95 -6.15
CA PHE A 53 -12.40 13.56 -7.38
C PHE A 53 -13.53 14.50 -7.83
N SER A 54 -14.01 15.43 -7.00
CA SER A 54 -15.10 16.37 -7.37
C SER A 54 -14.67 17.53 -8.28
N ALA A 55 -13.41 17.55 -8.71
CA ALA A 55 -12.86 18.59 -9.58
C ALA A 55 -12.37 18.04 -10.93
N ALA A 56 -13.06 17.04 -11.51
CA ALA A 56 -13.07 16.96 -12.97
C ALA A 56 -13.64 18.29 -13.46
N SER A 57 -12.75 19.17 -13.93
CA SER A 57 -13.13 20.42 -14.61
C SER A 57 -14.29 20.09 -15.57
N PRO A 58 -15.29 20.96 -15.77
CA PRO A 58 -16.27 20.77 -16.83
C PRO A 58 -15.63 20.61 -18.23
N ASN A 59 -14.32 20.90 -18.35
CA ASN A 59 -13.47 20.65 -19.51
C ASN A 59 -12.55 19.41 -19.39
N SER A 60 -12.73 18.56 -18.38
CA SER A 60 -11.99 17.30 -18.24
C SER A 60 -12.38 16.38 -19.40
N THR A 61 -11.45 16.20 -20.33
CA THR A 61 -11.59 15.31 -21.49
C THR A 61 -11.34 13.84 -21.13
N LEU A 62 -10.97 13.55 -19.87
CA LEU A 62 -10.68 12.19 -19.44
C LEU A 62 -11.98 11.37 -19.39
N SER A 63 -12.05 10.29 -20.16
CA SER A 63 -13.17 9.34 -20.15
C SER A 63 -13.33 8.72 -18.76
N ARG A 64 -14.52 8.18 -18.45
CA ARG A 64 -14.71 7.35 -17.25
C ARG A 64 -13.93 6.04 -17.42
N ALA A 65 -13.39 5.47 -16.34
CA ALA A 65 -12.71 4.18 -16.38
C ALA A 65 -13.04 3.33 -15.15
N GLY A 66 -12.74 2.03 -15.23
CA GLY A 66 -12.70 1.19 -14.06
C GLY A 66 -11.56 1.59 -13.14
N HIS A 67 -11.69 1.27 -11.86
CA HIS A 67 -10.66 1.54 -10.86
C HIS A 67 -10.36 0.29 -10.04
N THR A 68 -9.17 0.26 -9.44
CA THR A 68 -8.86 -0.63 -8.31
C THR A 68 -8.85 0.21 -7.02
N LEU A 69 -9.41 -0.35 -5.95
CA LEU A 69 -9.23 0.15 -4.59
C LEU A 69 -8.02 -0.56 -3.99
N MET A 70 -6.95 0.18 -3.72
CA MET A 70 -5.71 -0.31 -3.12
C MET A 70 -5.77 -0.04 -1.61
N ILE A 71 -5.47 -1.07 -0.84
CA ILE A 71 -5.47 -1.02 0.62
C ILE A 71 -4.19 -1.64 1.14
N ASP A 72 -3.43 -0.88 1.91
CA ASP A 72 -2.20 -1.36 2.52
C ASP A 72 -1.90 -0.67 3.86
N GLY A 73 -1.07 -1.32 4.68
CA GLY A 73 -0.57 -0.82 5.95
C GLY A 73 0.79 -0.14 5.80
N VAL A 74 0.98 0.98 6.48
CA VAL A 74 2.29 1.64 6.58
C VAL A 74 2.67 1.92 8.03
N HIS A 75 3.89 1.57 8.41
CA HIS A 75 4.42 1.84 9.75
C HIS A 75 4.43 3.31 10.11
N LEU A 76 4.01 3.59 11.34
CA LEU A 76 3.97 4.93 11.94
C LEU A 76 4.95 5.04 13.09
N ALA A 77 5.48 6.24 13.29
CA ALA A 77 5.97 6.64 14.60
C ALA A 77 4.78 6.70 15.58
N GLN A 78 4.87 5.94 16.67
CA GLN A 78 3.80 5.83 17.67
C GLN A 78 3.72 7.12 18.50
N ARG A 79 2.88 8.06 18.07
CA ARG A 79 2.74 9.37 18.71
C ARG A 79 1.31 9.91 18.62
N ALA A 80 0.85 10.53 19.72
CA ALA A 80 -0.38 11.30 19.73
C ALA A 80 -0.10 12.76 19.33
N CYS A 81 -0.84 13.24 18.33
CA CYS A 81 -0.71 14.58 17.76
C CYS A 81 -2.07 15.29 17.77
N TRP A 82 -2.08 16.61 17.62
CA TRP A 82 -3.31 17.38 17.56
C TRP A 82 -3.65 17.70 16.10
N HIS A 83 -4.76 17.17 15.62
CA HIS A 83 -5.30 17.48 14.31
C HIS A 83 -6.17 18.74 14.40
N ARG A 84 -5.54 19.89 14.13
CA ARG A 84 -6.17 21.23 14.20
C ARG A 84 -7.50 21.35 13.43
N PRO A 85 -7.65 20.85 12.19
CA PRO A 85 -8.88 21.01 11.42
C PRO A 85 -10.13 20.41 12.09
N THR A 86 -10.00 19.27 12.77
CA THR A 86 -11.12 18.66 13.51
C THR A 86 -11.06 18.90 15.01
N ASN A 87 -10.01 19.57 15.48
CA ASN A 87 -9.72 19.79 16.90
C ASN A 87 -9.68 18.49 17.73
N GLN A 88 -9.08 17.43 17.19
CA GLN A 88 -9.04 16.11 17.82
C GLN A 88 -7.62 15.58 17.99
N ILE A 89 -7.44 14.62 18.89
CA ILE A 89 -6.22 13.83 19.03
C ILE A 89 -6.19 12.78 17.92
N ILE A 90 -5.07 12.71 17.17
CA ILE A 90 -4.78 11.70 16.16
C ILE A 90 -3.55 10.89 16.57
N GLY A 91 -3.45 9.63 16.09
CA GLY A 91 -2.30 8.75 16.36
C GLY A 91 -2.59 7.62 17.35
N LEU A 92 -3.84 7.51 17.81
CA LEU A 92 -4.35 6.38 18.56
C LEU A 92 -5.01 5.37 17.62
N CYS A 93 -5.02 4.11 18.01
CA CYS A 93 -5.58 3.04 17.18
C CYS A 93 -7.12 3.11 17.08
N ARG A 94 -7.67 2.77 15.91
CA ARG A 94 -9.12 2.77 15.66
C ARG A 94 -9.88 1.77 16.52
N GLU A 95 -9.23 0.67 16.90
CA GLU A 95 -9.87 -0.45 17.59
C GLU A 95 -10.23 -0.15 19.04
N HIS A 96 -9.55 0.84 19.65
CA HIS A 96 -9.68 1.11 21.08
C HIS A 96 -9.92 2.58 21.42
N SER A 97 -9.99 3.47 20.43
CA SER A 97 -10.17 4.92 20.66
C SER A 97 -11.63 5.36 20.77
N GLU A 98 -12.59 4.57 20.27
CA GLU A 98 -14.03 4.92 20.24
C GLU A 98 -14.65 5.28 21.60
N PRO A 99 -14.30 4.62 22.74
CA PRO A 99 -14.86 4.97 24.05
C PRO A 99 -14.45 6.35 24.58
N PHE A 100 -13.46 7.00 23.97
CA PHE A 100 -12.84 8.22 24.49
C PHE A 100 -13.28 9.47 23.74
N ASN A 101 -13.42 10.58 24.47
CA ASN A 101 -13.61 11.90 23.87
C ASN A 101 -12.26 12.43 23.35
N LEU A 102 -11.98 12.21 22.06
CA LEU A 102 -10.74 12.67 21.42
C LEU A 102 -10.70 14.18 21.18
N ALA A 103 -11.76 14.94 21.47
CA ALA A 103 -11.78 16.38 21.29
C ALA A 103 -10.81 17.08 22.26
N MET A 104 -10.02 18.01 21.73
CA MET A 104 -9.12 18.84 22.54
C MET A 104 -9.85 20.06 23.10
N ASP A 105 -10.94 19.84 23.84
CA ASP A 105 -11.79 20.91 24.38
C ASP A 105 -11.65 21.07 25.89
N ASP A 106 -11.36 19.99 26.61
CA ASP A 106 -11.19 19.97 28.06
C ASP A 106 -9.99 19.10 28.48
N MET A 107 -9.37 19.46 29.60
CA MET A 107 -8.16 18.78 30.06
C MET A 107 -8.46 17.37 30.59
N ASP A 108 -9.60 17.19 31.24
CA ASP A 108 -9.95 15.92 31.89
C ASP A 108 -10.10 14.80 30.85
N SER A 109 -10.72 15.08 29.70
CA SER A 109 -10.79 14.14 28.58
C SER A 109 -9.41 13.73 28.08
N VAL A 110 -8.48 14.67 27.96
CA VAL A 110 -7.11 14.38 27.53
C VAL A 110 -6.37 13.54 28.58
N LEU A 111 -6.51 13.85 29.87
CA LEU A 111 -5.89 13.08 30.95
C LEU A 111 -6.46 11.66 31.03
N ASN A 112 -7.76 11.48 30.80
CA ASN A 112 -8.39 10.16 30.71
C ASN A 112 -7.81 9.33 29.57
N ILE A 113 -7.50 9.95 28.42
CA ILE A 113 -6.84 9.26 27.30
C ILE A 113 -5.41 8.89 27.66
N VAL A 114 -4.66 9.78 28.32
CA VAL A 114 -3.28 9.48 28.75
C VAL A 114 -3.29 8.27 29.70
N GLU A 115 -4.18 8.26 30.69
CA GLU A 115 -4.34 7.11 31.59
C GLU A 115 -4.70 5.83 30.83
N ALA A 116 -5.61 5.92 29.85
CA ALA A 116 -6.00 4.78 29.04
C ALA A 116 -4.86 4.21 28.18
N VAL A 117 -3.87 5.03 27.80
CA VAL A 117 -2.73 4.63 26.96
C VAL A 117 -1.51 4.22 27.78
N HIS A 118 -1.30 4.82 28.96
CA HIS A 118 -0.08 4.67 29.76
C HIS A 118 -0.24 3.96 31.10
N SER A 119 -1.47 3.59 31.50
CA SER A 119 -1.68 2.78 32.70
C SER A 119 -0.98 1.42 32.60
N ASP A 120 -0.82 0.74 33.74
CA ASP A 120 -0.24 -0.61 33.81
C ASP A 120 -1.04 -1.66 33.01
N SER A 121 -2.27 -1.35 32.62
CA SER A 121 -3.14 -2.18 31.78
C SER A 121 -3.85 -1.32 30.74
N PRO A 122 -3.15 -0.93 29.65
CA PRO A 122 -3.67 0.00 28.67
C PRO A 122 -4.98 -0.49 28.06
N THR A 123 -5.99 0.39 28.04
CA THR A 123 -7.28 0.17 27.38
C THR A 123 -7.35 0.85 26.01
N CYS A 124 -6.35 1.67 25.68
CA CYS A 124 -6.15 2.29 24.37
C CYS A 124 -4.67 2.18 23.99
N HIS A 125 -4.39 2.18 22.69
CA HIS A 125 -3.02 2.01 22.18
C HIS A 125 -2.70 3.05 21.12
N TYR A 126 -1.43 3.35 20.96
CA TYR A 126 -0.94 4.07 19.78
C TYR A 126 -1.20 3.27 18.50
N GLY A 127 -1.40 3.99 17.41
CA GLY A 127 -1.33 3.41 16.08
C GLY A 127 0.10 2.97 15.76
N ARG A 128 0.31 1.67 15.54
CA ARG A 128 1.59 1.11 15.07
C ARG A 128 1.74 1.23 13.56
N GLU A 129 0.61 1.16 12.88
CA GLU A 129 0.50 1.34 11.44
C GLU A 129 -0.72 2.19 11.10
N ALA A 130 -0.74 2.75 9.89
CA ALA A 130 -1.92 3.27 9.26
C ALA A 130 -2.35 2.36 8.11
N THR A 131 -3.61 1.95 8.11
CA THR A 131 -4.28 1.44 6.92
C THR A 131 -4.61 2.63 6.03
N VAL A 132 -4.09 2.64 4.81
CA VAL A 132 -4.34 3.68 3.81
C VAL A 132 -5.22 3.10 2.70
N LEU A 133 -6.21 3.88 2.30
CA LEU A 133 -7.13 3.56 1.21
C LEU A 133 -6.79 4.49 0.04
N ALA A 134 -6.48 3.93 -1.13
CA ALA A 134 -6.23 4.71 -2.34
C ALA A 134 -6.94 4.12 -3.55
N ILE A 135 -7.27 4.97 -4.52
CA ILE A 135 -7.96 4.57 -5.74
C ILE A 135 -7.10 4.93 -6.94
N GLY A 136 -6.95 3.99 -7.87
CA GLY A 136 -6.22 4.20 -9.12
C GLY A 136 -7.03 3.69 -10.33
N PRO A 137 -7.13 4.44 -11.44
CA PRO A 137 -7.88 4.01 -12.62
C PRO A 137 -7.08 2.99 -13.45
N TYR A 138 -7.79 2.25 -14.30
CA TYR A 138 -7.22 1.40 -15.35
C TYR A 138 -7.03 2.20 -16.64
N ARG A 139 -5.83 2.77 -16.85
CA ARG A 139 -5.54 3.67 -17.98
C ARG A 139 -4.07 3.68 -18.34
N GLU A 140 -3.78 4.17 -19.54
CA GLU A 140 -2.42 4.42 -20.01
C GLU A 140 -1.77 5.65 -19.38
N THR A 141 -2.56 6.70 -19.10
CA THR A 141 -2.10 7.96 -18.52
C THR A 141 -2.99 8.37 -17.36
N HIS A 142 -2.47 9.26 -16.49
CA HIS A 142 -3.16 9.72 -15.27
C HIS A 142 -3.67 8.54 -14.43
N TYR A 143 -2.79 7.57 -14.18
CA TYR A 143 -3.13 6.31 -13.53
C TYR A 143 -2.57 6.20 -12.11
N HIS A 144 -1.88 7.22 -11.59
CA HIS A 144 -1.43 7.31 -10.19
C HIS A 144 -2.56 7.02 -9.19
N GLY A 145 -2.14 6.52 -8.02
CA GLY A 145 -3.05 6.33 -6.90
C GLY A 145 -3.44 7.66 -6.25
N VAL A 146 -4.68 7.75 -5.78
CA VAL A 146 -5.20 8.91 -5.07
C VAL A 146 -5.72 8.48 -3.70
N PRO A 147 -5.20 9.02 -2.59
CA PRO A 147 -5.59 8.62 -1.25
C PRO A 147 -7.00 9.12 -0.93
N ILE A 148 -7.85 8.24 -0.42
CA ILE A 148 -9.22 8.55 -0.01
C ILE A 148 -9.47 8.28 1.48
N GLY A 149 -8.53 7.65 2.17
CA GLY A 149 -8.65 7.40 3.60
C GLY A 149 -7.34 7.00 4.24
N GLN A 150 -7.23 7.30 5.53
CA GLN A 150 -6.15 6.86 6.40
C GLN A 150 -6.75 6.62 7.78
N THR A 151 -6.46 5.46 8.37
CA THR A 151 -6.88 5.13 9.74
C THR A 151 -5.82 4.30 10.45
N GLN A 152 -5.56 4.62 11.72
CA GLN A 152 -4.48 3.99 12.47
C GLN A 152 -4.95 2.68 13.11
N THR A 153 -4.06 1.69 13.18
CA THR A 153 -4.31 0.37 13.78
C THR A 153 -3.19 0.01 14.74
N CYS A 154 -3.55 -0.68 15.82
CA CYS A 154 -2.58 -1.35 16.70
C CYS A 154 -2.30 -2.80 16.30
N LYS A 155 -2.76 -3.22 15.10
CA LYS A 155 -2.74 -4.59 14.54
C LYS A 155 -3.65 -5.59 15.25
N SER A 156 -4.60 -5.12 16.05
CA SER A 156 -5.62 -5.98 16.67
C SER A 156 -6.90 -6.12 15.84
N GLU A 157 -6.94 -5.53 14.64
CA GLU A 157 -8.08 -5.63 13.72
C GLU A 157 -8.42 -7.09 13.40
N LYS A 158 -9.70 -7.33 13.14
CA LYS A 158 -10.25 -8.63 12.76
C LYS A 158 -11.06 -8.50 11.48
N GLY A 159 -11.26 -9.63 10.79
CA GLY A 159 -11.95 -9.70 9.49
C GLY A 159 -13.26 -8.90 9.45
N PRO A 160 -14.16 -9.00 10.45
CA PRO A 160 -15.41 -8.23 10.45
C PRO A 160 -15.22 -6.71 10.52
N GLY A 161 -14.18 -6.23 11.22
CA GLY A 161 -13.85 -4.80 11.28
C GLY A 161 -13.36 -4.30 9.93
N PHE A 162 -12.49 -5.07 9.28
CA PHE A 162 -12.02 -4.77 7.93
C PHE A 162 -13.16 -4.84 6.90
N ALA A 163 -14.06 -5.83 6.99
CA ALA A 163 -15.23 -5.97 6.12
C ALA A 163 -16.14 -4.73 6.21
N ALA A 164 -16.36 -4.21 7.43
CA ALA A 164 -17.14 -2.99 7.63
C ALA A 164 -16.47 -1.76 6.99
N LEU A 165 -15.15 -1.61 7.16
CA LEU A 165 -14.37 -0.55 6.50
C LEU A 165 -14.46 -0.64 4.97
N LEU A 166 -14.26 -1.84 4.42
CA LEU A 166 -14.30 -2.10 2.99
C LEU A 166 -15.67 -1.78 2.40
N LYS A 167 -16.74 -2.28 3.03
CA LYS A 167 -18.12 -2.03 2.60
C LYS A 167 -18.46 -0.53 2.61
N MET A 168 -18.14 0.17 3.70
CA MET A 168 -18.32 1.62 3.80
C MET A 168 -17.58 2.36 2.68
N THR A 169 -16.33 1.97 2.41
CA THR A 169 -15.50 2.60 1.37
C THR A 169 -16.12 2.44 -0.02
N LEU A 170 -16.61 1.24 -0.35
CA LEU A 170 -17.28 0.96 -1.62
C LEU A 170 -18.60 1.75 -1.77
N GLU A 171 -19.40 1.85 -0.70
CA GLU A 171 -20.65 2.62 -0.68
C GLU A 171 -20.41 4.13 -0.88
N GLU A 172 -19.40 4.68 -0.22
CA GLU A 172 -19.02 6.10 -0.36
C GLU A 172 -18.44 6.38 -1.76
N TRP A 173 -17.65 5.46 -2.33
CA TRP A 173 -17.20 5.58 -3.73
C TRP A 173 -18.37 5.57 -4.71
N LYS A 174 -19.30 4.63 -4.56
CA LYS A 174 -20.48 4.53 -5.42
C LYS A 174 -21.30 5.82 -5.40
N THR A 175 -21.39 6.47 -4.25
CA THR A 175 -22.16 7.71 -4.06
C THR A 175 -21.43 8.94 -4.61
N HIS A 176 -20.12 9.04 -4.37
CA HIS A 176 -19.39 10.30 -4.60
C HIS A 176 -18.38 10.24 -5.77
N GLY A 177 -17.72 9.11 -5.99
CA GLY A 177 -16.68 8.95 -7.00
C GLY A 177 -17.20 8.38 -8.32
N GLU A 178 -17.94 7.28 -8.27
CA GLU A 178 -18.38 6.51 -9.46
C GLU A 178 -19.14 7.33 -10.53
N PRO A 179 -20.05 8.27 -10.17
CA PRO A 179 -20.75 9.08 -11.17
C PRO A 179 -19.82 9.89 -12.07
N HIS A 180 -18.65 10.30 -11.55
CA HIS A 180 -17.72 11.19 -12.21
C HIS A 180 -16.52 10.43 -12.81
N SER A 181 -15.98 9.46 -12.08
CA SER A 181 -14.75 8.78 -12.45
C SER A 181 -14.99 7.41 -13.09
N GLY A 182 -16.05 6.72 -12.68
CA GLY A 182 -16.35 5.33 -13.06
C GLY A 182 -16.24 4.34 -11.88
N PRO A 183 -16.67 3.09 -12.08
CA PRO A 183 -16.82 2.12 -11.00
C PRO A 183 -15.47 1.58 -10.49
N ILE A 184 -15.45 1.10 -9.24
CA ILE A 184 -14.41 0.18 -8.78
C ILE A 184 -14.71 -1.21 -9.37
N LEU A 185 -13.69 -1.85 -9.94
CA LEU A 185 -13.76 -3.20 -10.49
C LEU A 185 -13.12 -4.23 -9.57
N THR A 186 -12.05 -3.84 -8.87
CA THR A 186 -11.25 -4.73 -8.03
C THR A 186 -10.84 -4.07 -6.72
N VAL A 187 -10.50 -4.91 -5.73
CA VAL A 187 -9.88 -4.48 -4.46
C VAL A 187 -8.56 -5.22 -4.28
N SER A 188 -7.46 -4.47 -4.12
CA SER A 188 -6.10 -4.99 -3.97
C SER A 188 -5.56 -4.76 -2.57
N PHE A 189 -4.86 -5.76 -2.06
CA PHE A 189 -4.10 -5.75 -0.81
C PHE A 189 -2.95 -6.78 -0.88
N ASP A 190 -2.02 -6.66 0.06
CA ASP A 190 -0.74 -7.38 0.15
C ASP A 190 -0.84 -8.90 0.50
N GLY A 191 -2.06 -9.38 0.75
CA GLY A 191 -2.35 -10.76 1.14
C GLY A 191 -2.45 -10.99 2.65
N ASP A 192 -2.57 -9.93 3.46
CA ASP A 192 -2.85 -10.00 4.90
C ASP A 192 -4.03 -10.96 5.20
N PRO A 193 -3.90 -11.92 6.13
CA PRO A 193 -4.95 -12.88 6.44
C PRO A 193 -6.25 -12.25 6.96
N VAL A 194 -6.17 -11.16 7.72
CA VAL A 194 -7.33 -10.42 8.25
C VAL A 194 -8.04 -9.71 7.11
N PHE A 195 -7.28 -9.10 6.20
CA PHE A 195 -7.85 -8.43 5.03
C PHE A 195 -8.49 -9.44 4.09
N ARG A 196 -7.85 -10.61 3.88
CA ARG A 196 -8.41 -11.69 3.07
C ARG A 196 -9.74 -12.18 3.63
N ASP A 197 -9.82 -12.44 4.94
CA ASP A 197 -11.04 -12.91 5.62
C ASP A 197 -12.17 -11.89 5.45
N GLY A 198 -11.93 -10.63 5.79
CA GLY A 198 -12.95 -9.58 5.66
C GLY A 198 -13.32 -9.24 4.22
N ALA A 199 -12.38 -9.31 3.27
CA ALA A 199 -12.66 -9.12 1.85
C ALA A 199 -13.56 -10.23 1.31
N PHE A 200 -13.41 -11.47 1.78
CA PHE A 200 -14.24 -12.59 1.36
C PHE A 200 -15.71 -12.38 1.75
N ASP A 201 -15.95 -11.90 2.98
CA ASP A 201 -17.28 -11.57 3.49
C ASP A 201 -18.00 -10.47 2.70
N VAL A 202 -17.26 -9.65 1.93
CA VAL A 202 -17.82 -8.53 1.15
C VAL A 202 -17.84 -8.84 -0.35
N LEU A 203 -16.82 -9.53 -0.87
CA LEU A 203 -16.53 -9.66 -2.30
C LEU A 203 -16.80 -11.05 -2.87
N MET A 204 -17.37 -11.97 -2.08
CA MET A 204 -17.72 -13.33 -2.51
C MET A 204 -19.15 -13.72 -2.09
N ILE A 205 -20.06 -12.75 -2.07
CA ILE A 205 -21.41 -12.90 -1.47
C ILE A 205 -22.51 -13.26 -2.47
N ARG A 206 -22.29 -13.10 -3.78
CA ARG A 206 -23.32 -13.37 -4.79
C ARG A 206 -22.73 -13.89 -6.10
N THR A 207 -23.55 -14.53 -6.92
CA THR A 207 -23.25 -14.77 -8.33
C THR A 207 -24.03 -13.77 -9.18
N PRO A 208 -23.43 -13.13 -10.21
CA PRO A 208 -24.15 -12.25 -11.12
C PRO A 208 -25.32 -12.96 -11.81
N ASP A 209 -26.36 -12.20 -12.16
CA ASP A 209 -27.50 -12.75 -12.88
C ASP A 209 -27.06 -13.35 -14.22
N LYS A 210 -27.66 -14.48 -14.63
CA LYS A 210 -27.25 -15.19 -15.86
C LYS A 210 -27.45 -14.37 -17.13
N SER A 211 -28.35 -13.39 -17.11
CA SER A 211 -28.60 -12.48 -18.23
C SER A 211 -27.75 -11.21 -18.20
N SER A 212 -26.94 -10.99 -17.15
CA SER A 212 -26.04 -9.84 -17.08
C SER A 212 -24.96 -9.90 -18.17
N SER A 213 -24.50 -8.73 -18.65
CA SER A 213 -23.42 -8.65 -19.64
C SER A 213 -22.17 -9.41 -19.18
N LEU A 214 -21.82 -9.27 -17.90
CA LEU A 214 -20.70 -9.97 -17.28
C LEU A 214 -20.84 -11.49 -17.34
N SER A 215 -22.00 -12.03 -16.92
CA SER A 215 -22.26 -13.46 -16.98
C SER A 215 -22.21 -13.99 -18.41
N LEU A 216 -22.76 -13.24 -19.37
CA LEU A 216 -22.75 -13.66 -20.78
C LEU A 216 -21.31 -13.75 -21.32
N LYS A 217 -20.46 -12.75 -21.05
CA LYS A 217 -19.04 -12.75 -21.46
C LYS A 217 -18.24 -13.87 -20.82
N LEU A 218 -18.46 -14.13 -19.53
CA LEU A 218 -17.69 -15.13 -18.77
C LEU A 218 -18.30 -16.54 -18.82
N SER A 219 -19.50 -16.71 -19.36
CA SER A 219 -20.21 -18.01 -19.41
C SER A 219 -19.44 -19.14 -20.08
N GLY A 220 -18.56 -18.80 -21.04
CA GLY A 220 -17.71 -19.76 -21.74
C GLY A 220 -16.43 -20.13 -21.00
N CYS A 221 -16.14 -19.51 -19.86
CA CYS A 221 -14.95 -19.77 -19.05
C CYS A 221 -15.24 -20.89 -18.03
N GLN A 222 -15.34 -22.14 -18.49
CA GLN A 222 -15.65 -23.28 -17.62
C GLN A 222 -14.66 -23.38 -16.45
N GLY A 223 -15.18 -23.54 -15.23
CA GLY A 223 -14.37 -23.62 -14.01
C GLY A 223 -13.98 -22.26 -13.41
N LEU A 224 -14.16 -21.15 -14.12
CA LEU A 224 -13.98 -19.82 -13.55
C LEU A 224 -15.10 -19.55 -12.53
N ASN A 225 -14.73 -19.29 -11.28
CA ASN A 225 -15.69 -18.94 -10.25
C ASN A 225 -16.30 -17.56 -10.52
N LEU A 226 -17.63 -17.50 -10.54
CA LEU A 226 -18.36 -16.26 -10.83
C LEU A 226 -18.86 -15.53 -9.57
N GLU A 227 -18.48 -15.95 -8.37
CA GLU A 227 -18.91 -15.23 -7.16
C GLU A 227 -18.21 -13.86 -7.06
N CYS A 228 -18.91 -12.85 -6.57
CA CYS A 228 -18.41 -11.49 -6.49
C CYS A 228 -19.14 -10.73 -5.38
N GLY A 229 -18.68 -9.50 -5.14
CA GLY A 229 -19.35 -8.54 -4.27
C GLY A 229 -20.57 -7.89 -4.91
N GLU A 230 -21.12 -6.91 -4.22
CA GLU A 230 -22.04 -5.95 -4.82
C GLU A 230 -21.39 -5.28 -6.05
N ASP A 231 -22.21 -4.92 -7.03
CA ASP A 231 -21.76 -4.31 -8.30
C ASP A 231 -20.66 -5.07 -9.07
N ASP A 232 -20.54 -6.38 -8.84
CA ASP A 232 -19.57 -7.26 -9.51
C ASP A 232 -18.10 -6.89 -9.22
N VAL A 233 -17.82 -6.36 -8.03
CA VAL A 233 -16.46 -6.11 -7.54
C VAL A 233 -15.82 -7.42 -7.07
N VAL A 234 -14.53 -7.62 -7.35
CA VAL A 234 -13.80 -8.84 -6.98
C VAL A 234 -12.47 -8.53 -6.29
N ILE A 235 -11.95 -9.48 -5.52
CA ILE A 235 -10.60 -9.41 -4.96
C ILE A 235 -9.59 -9.48 -6.10
N GLY A 236 -8.68 -8.52 -6.19
CA GLY A 236 -7.56 -8.50 -7.13
C GLY A 236 -6.24 -8.40 -6.38
N PRO A 237 -5.68 -9.52 -5.89
CA PRO A 237 -4.45 -9.48 -5.10
C PRO A 237 -3.28 -8.92 -5.91
N ASP A 238 -2.30 -8.36 -5.21
CA ASP A 238 -1.11 -7.80 -5.84
C ASP A 238 -0.23 -8.89 -6.49
N GLY A 239 0.08 -8.70 -7.77
CA GLY A 239 0.89 -9.65 -8.55
C GLY A 239 2.33 -9.79 -8.05
N ASN A 240 2.97 -8.70 -7.64
CA ASN A 240 4.34 -8.72 -7.11
C ASN A 240 4.38 -9.42 -5.75
N HIS A 241 3.38 -9.20 -4.88
CA HIS A 241 3.25 -9.96 -3.63
C HIS A 241 3.06 -11.46 -3.87
N ILE A 242 2.24 -11.82 -4.87
CA ILE A 242 2.07 -13.22 -5.25
C ILE A 242 3.38 -13.84 -5.76
N VAL A 243 4.16 -13.10 -6.57
CA VAL A 243 5.48 -13.56 -7.04
C VAL A 243 6.44 -13.80 -5.86
N LYS A 244 6.51 -12.86 -4.91
CA LYS A 244 7.29 -13.01 -3.66
C LYS A 244 6.90 -14.30 -2.93
N ARG A 245 5.60 -14.53 -2.75
CA ARG A 245 5.08 -15.72 -2.06
C ARG A 245 5.32 -17.02 -2.83
N GLY A 246 5.24 -16.99 -4.15
CA GLY A 246 5.63 -18.11 -5.02
C GLY A 246 7.08 -18.51 -4.83
N ALA A 247 7.99 -17.52 -4.83
CA ALA A 247 9.41 -17.73 -4.55
C ALA A 247 9.64 -18.26 -3.12
N THR A 248 8.99 -17.68 -2.10
CA THR A 248 9.08 -18.16 -0.71
C THR A 248 8.60 -19.60 -0.57
N ASN A 249 7.48 -19.97 -1.22
CA ASN A 249 7.01 -21.36 -1.22
C ASN A 249 8.02 -22.31 -1.89
N ALA A 250 8.70 -21.88 -2.97
CA ALA A 250 9.77 -22.66 -3.60
C ALA A 250 11.01 -22.80 -2.70
N ARG A 251 11.31 -21.81 -1.87
CA ARG A 251 12.41 -21.82 -0.87
C ARG A 251 12.08 -22.63 0.39
N SER A 252 10.82 -23.02 0.60
CA SER A 252 10.39 -23.73 1.80
C SER A 252 11.14 -25.05 2.00
N GLN A 253 11.30 -25.45 3.26
CA GLN A 253 11.96 -26.71 3.61
C GLN A 253 11.15 -27.91 3.14
N GLU A 254 9.83 -27.82 3.23
CA GLU A 254 8.88 -28.84 2.79
C GLU A 254 8.87 -29.00 1.27
N GLY A 255 9.19 -27.94 0.52
CA GLY A 255 9.22 -27.93 -0.93
C GLY A 255 7.84 -28.04 -1.58
N THR A 256 7.84 -28.15 -2.91
CA THR A 256 6.63 -28.22 -3.74
C THR A 256 6.53 -29.58 -4.42
N VAL A 257 5.40 -30.28 -4.22
CA VAL A 257 5.12 -31.55 -4.91
C VAL A 257 4.53 -31.27 -6.28
N ILE A 258 5.21 -31.76 -7.33
CA ILE A 258 4.70 -31.73 -8.71
C ILE A 258 4.82 -33.14 -9.30
N ALA A 259 3.68 -33.67 -9.75
CA ALA A 259 3.50 -35.05 -10.19
C ALA A 259 3.82 -36.07 -9.08
N GLN A 260 5.07 -36.53 -8.98
CA GLN A 260 5.49 -37.50 -7.95
C GLN A 260 6.82 -37.11 -7.31
N THR A 261 7.28 -35.88 -7.57
CA THR A 261 8.58 -35.40 -7.12
C THR A 261 8.41 -34.19 -6.22
N VAL A 262 9.13 -34.20 -5.11
CA VAL A 262 9.26 -33.06 -4.21
C VAL A 262 10.42 -32.20 -4.72
N ILE A 263 10.15 -30.94 -5.04
CA ILE A 263 11.19 -29.93 -5.29
C ILE A 263 11.35 -29.12 -4.00
N ASN A 264 12.31 -29.51 -3.17
CA ASN A 264 12.68 -28.77 -1.95
C ASN A 264 13.91 -27.89 -2.20
N ARG A 265 14.27 -27.07 -1.20
CA ARG A 265 15.42 -26.15 -1.28
C ARG A 265 16.71 -26.85 -1.73
N SER A 266 17.02 -28.04 -1.19
CA SER A 266 18.25 -28.76 -1.53
C SER A 266 18.27 -29.23 -2.99
N ILE A 267 17.17 -29.79 -3.49
CA ILE A 267 17.05 -30.19 -4.89
C ILE A 267 17.11 -28.95 -5.78
N LEU A 268 16.40 -27.88 -5.41
CA LEU A 268 16.42 -26.62 -6.13
C LEU A 268 17.84 -26.06 -6.28
N THR A 269 18.62 -25.98 -5.19
CA THR A 269 20.03 -25.58 -5.22
C THR A 269 20.84 -26.42 -6.20
N GLN A 270 20.74 -27.75 -6.11
CA GLN A 270 21.52 -28.65 -6.97
C GLN A 270 21.24 -28.42 -8.47
N TRP A 271 19.98 -28.12 -8.82
CA TRP A 271 19.60 -27.90 -10.22
C TRP A 271 19.93 -26.50 -10.71
N LEU A 272 19.83 -25.48 -9.84
CA LEU A 272 20.25 -24.12 -10.16
C LEU A 272 21.76 -24.04 -10.42
N GLU A 273 22.58 -24.75 -9.64
CA GLU A 273 24.04 -24.82 -9.84
C GLU A 273 24.44 -25.46 -11.20
N ARG A 274 23.52 -26.12 -11.90
CA ARG A 274 23.75 -26.67 -13.25
C ARG A 274 23.55 -25.64 -14.36
N LEU A 275 22.91 -24.50 -14.06
CA LEU A 275 22.65 -23.47 -15.07
C LEU A 275 23.95 -22.76 -15.46
N PRO A 276 24.14 -22.47 -16.77
CA PRO A 276 25.31 -21.72 -17.22
C PRO A 276 25.28 -20.29 -16.66
N GLY A 277 26.35 -19.89 -15.99
CA GLY A 277 26.51 -18.53 -15.44
C GLY A 277 26.09 -18.37 -13.98
N GLU A 278 25.48 -19.38 -13.37
CA GLU A 278 25.21 -19.40 -11.93
C GLU A 278 26.44 -19.90 -11.15
N THR A 279 26.83 -19.18 -10.10
CA THR A 279 27.85 -19.60 -9.13
C THR A 279 27.18 -20.04 -7.84
N LYS A 280 27.93 -20.66 -6.92
CA LYS A 280 27.39 -21.06 -5.61
C LYS A 280 26.85 -19.85 -4.84
N GLU A 281 27.53 -18.71 -4.98
CA GLU A 281 27.16 -17.46 -4.33
C GLU A 281 25.87 -16.89 -4.93
N THR A 282 25.70 -16.88 -6.26
CA THR A 282 24.46 -16.39 -6.88
C THR A 282 23.28 -17.30 -6.55
N VAL A 283 23.49 -18.62 -6.54
CA VAL A 283 22.47 -19.58 -6.11
C VAL A 283 22.11 -19.40 -4.64
N ALA A 284 23.10 -19.17 -3.76
CA ALA A 284 22.87 -18.92 -2.33
C ALA A 284 21.94 -17.71 -2.12
N ILE A 285 22.15 -16.63 -2.87
CA ILE A 285 21.27 -15.44 -2.86
C ILE A 285 19.85 -15.79 -3.34
N LEU A 286 19.72 -16.54 -4.44
CA LEU A 286 18.41 -16.91 -4.99
C LEU A 286 17.58 -17.78 -4.04
N ILE A 287 18.23 -18.66 -3.27
CA ILE A 287 17.58 -19.58 -2.32
C ILE A 287 17.49 -19.02 -0.90
N ASP A 288 17.98 -17.81 -0.65
CA ASP A 288 17.98 -17.22 0.69
C ASP A 288 16.54 -16.85 1.11
N PRO A 289 16.03 -17.41 2.23
CA PRO A 289 14.75 -16.99 2.77
C PRO A 289 14.79 -15.64 3.48
N ALA A 290 15.95 -15.11 3.90
CA ALA A 290 16.01 -13.87 4.67
C ALA A 290 15.48 -12.67 3.86
N ASP A 291 15.92 -12.53 2.61
CA ASP A 291 15.52 -11.45 1.70
C ASP A 291 14.24 -11.76 0.91
N HIS A 292 13.14 -12.02 1.61
CA HIS A 292 11.84 -12.37 1.02
C HIS A 292 11.03 -11.18 0.51
N GLN A 293 11.44 -9.95 0.87
CA GLN A 293 10.81 -8.72 0.40
C GLN A 293 11.38 -8.24 -0.95
N ASN A 294 12.49 -8.81 -1.42
CA ASN A 294 13.12 -8.44 -2.68
C ASN A 294 12.42 -9.06 -3.89
N VAL A 295 11.52 -8.27 -4.49
CA VAL A 295 10.77 -8.61 -5.70
C VAL A 295 11.69 -9.01 -6.87
N PRO A 296 12.77 -8.27 -7.23
CA PRO A 296 13.72 -8.71 -8.27
C PRO A 296 14.34 -10.10 -8.04
N CYS A 297 14.66 -10.43 -6.79
CA CYS A 297 15.19 -11.75 -6.42
C CYS A 297 14.13 -12.85 -6.62
N ALA A 298 12.89 -12.59 -6.22
CA ALA A 298 11.77 -13.52 -6.45
C ALA A 298 11.53 -13.80 -7.93
N TYR A 299 11.48 -12.76 -8.78
CA TYR A 299 11.37 -12.92 -10.24
C TYR A 299 12.54 -13.71 -10.82
N SER A 300 13.75 -13.44 -10.34
CA SER A 300 14.96 -14.11 -10.82
C SER A 300 14.95 -15.61 -10.46
N LEU A 301 14.52 -15.97 -9.25
CA LEU A 301 14.37 -17.37 -8.84
C LEU A 301 13.35 -18.11 -9.71
N LEU A 302 12.16 -17.54 -9.91
CA LEU A 302 11.12 -18.18 -10.73
C LEU A 302 11.55 -18.31 -12.20
N LYS A 303 12.25 -17.30 -12.76
CA LYS A 303 12.87 -17.40 -14.10
C LYS A 303 13.94 -18.49 -14.17
N ALA A 304 14.73 -18.65 -13.13
CA ALA A 304 15.72 -19.73 -13.08
C ALA A 304 15.04 -21.11 -13.07
N ILE A 305 13.93 -21.28 -12.33
CA ILE A 305 13.11 -22.51 -12.38
C ILE A 305 12.60 -22.79 -13.80
N ILE A 306 12.09 -21.76 -14.50
CA ILE A 306 11.67 -21.88 -15.91
C ILE A 306 12.84 -22.35 -16.78
N THR A 307 14.02 -21.76 -16.58
CA THR A 307 15.22 -22.08 -17.36
C THR A 307 15.68 -23.51 -17.11
N VAL A 308 15.69 -23.99 -15.86
CA VAL A 308 16.01 -25.39 -15.52
C VAL A 308 15.07 -26.36 -16.24
N GLY A 309 13.77 -26.03 -16.29
CA GLY A 309 12.77 -26.85 -16.96
C GLY A 309 12.92 -26.89 -18.49
N ALA A 310 13.32 -25.77 -19.08
CA ALA A 310 13.51 -25.62 -20.52
C ALA A 310 14.84 -26.22 -21.01
N ASP A 311 15.89 -26.19 -20.18
CA ASP A 311 17.21 -26.65 -20.56
C ASP A 311 17.25 -28.18 -20.70
N ARG A 312 17.32 -28.61 -21.96
CA ARG A 312 17.83 -29.92 -22.35
C ARG A 312 18.98 -29.67 -23.31
N ALA A 313 20.15 -29.32 -22.80
CA ALA A 313 21.35 -29.31 -23.62
C ALA A 313 21.45 -30.64 -24.40
N PRO A 314 21.45 -30.61 -25.75
CA PRO A 314 21.44 -31.81 -26.59
C PRO A 314 22.59 -32.79 -26.31
N ASP A 315 23.68 -32.27 -25.73
CA ASP A 315 24.92 -32.98 -25.42
C ASP A 315 25.09 -33.31 -23.93
N ALA A 316 24.07 -33.07 -23.09
CA ALA A 316 24.15 -33.38 -21.67
C ALA A 316 24.29 -34.90 -21.44
N PRO A 317 25.13 -35.34 -20.48
CA PRO A 317 25.21 -36.75 -20.11
C PRO A 317 23.82 -37.28 -19.76
N LYS A 318 23.53 -38.53 -20.16
CA LYS A 318 22.23 -39.16 -19.87
C LYS A 318 21.91 -39.03 -18.38
N LEU A 319 20.89 -38.24 -18.06
CA LEU A 319 20.38 -38.08 -16.71
C LEU A 319 20.00 -39.44 -16.13
N SER A 320 20.25 -39.64 -14.83
CA SER A 320 19.77 -40.84 -14.13
C SER A 320 18.22 -40.89 -14.16
N PRO A 321 17.58 -42.06 -13.99
CA PRO A 321 16.11 -42.13 -13.94
C PRO A 321 15.49 -41.18 -12.90
N THR A 322 16.15 -41.00 -11.75
CA THR A 322 15.75 -40.04 -10.71
C THR A 322 15.90 -38.61 -11.20
N ASP A 323 17.05 -38.24 -11.78
CA ASP A 323 17.25 -36.90 -12.35
C ASP A 323 16.25 -36.60 -13.48
N GLN A 324 15.86 -37.59 -14.29
CA GLN A 324 14.86 -37.42 -15.34
C GLN A 324 13.47 -37.10 -14.76
N SER A 325 13.09 -37.78 -13.67
CA SER A 325 11.84 -37.49 -12.96
C SER A 325 11.86 -36.09 -12.34
N THR A 326 12.98 -35.70 -11.73
CA THR A 326 13.17 -34.35 -11.17
C THR A 326 13.16 -33.27 -12.24
N HIS A 327 13.88 -33.47 -13.35
CA HIS A 327 13.85 -32.55 -14.50
C HIS A 327 12.43 -32.38 -15.05
N ARG A 328 11.67 -33.47 -15.17
CA ARG A 328 10.27 -33.42 -15.59
C ARG A 328 9.41 -32.58 -14.64
N ALA A 329 9.64 -32.67 -13.33
CA ALA A 329 8.94 -31.84 -12.35
C ALA A 329 9.31 -30.36 -12.50
N PHE A 330 10.60 -30.04 -12.73
CA PHE A 330 11.04 -28.68 -13.06
C PHE A 330 10.45 -28.17 -14.38
N ALA A 331 10.35 -29.00 -15.40
CA ALA A 331 9.74 -28.62 -16.67
C ALA A 331 8.25 -28.28 -16.49
N LEU A 332 7.49 -29.11 -15.75
CA LEU A 332 6.10 -28.81 -15.42
C LEU A 332 5.95 -27.54 -14.58
N ALA A 333 6.82 -27.34 -13.58
CA ALA A 333 6.85 -26.12 -12.77
C ALA A 333 7.18 -24.89 -13.60
N GLY A 334 8.14 -25.02 -14.51
CA GLY A 334 8.61 -23.99 -15.43
C GLY A 334 7.51 -23.55 -16.38
N GLU A 335 6.84 -24.48 -17.06
CA GLU A 335 5.71 -24.15 -17.96
C GLU A 335 4.60 -23.39 -17.20
N MET A 336 4.27 -23.84 -15.98
CA MET A 336 3.28 -23.16 -15.15
C MET A 336 3.72 -21.74 -14.75
N TRP A 337 4.93 -21.57 -14.21
CA TRP A 337 5.41 -20.24 -13.79
C TRP A 337 5.67 -19.32 -14.98
N ASP A 338 6.06 -19.84 -16.14
CA ASP A 338 6.19 -19.04 -17.36
C ASP A 338 4.83 -18.49 -17.79
N ALA A 339 3.80 -19.33 -17.82
CA ALA A 339 2.43 -18.91 -18.10
C ALA A 339 1.88 -17.87 -17.09
N PHE A 340 2.41 -17.85 -15.86
CA PHE A 340 2.08 -16.82 -14.87
C PHE A 340 2.87 -15.52 -15.03
N LEU A 341 4.17 -15.60 -15.32
CA LEU A 341 5.06 -14.44 -15.32
C LEU A 341 5.03 -13.64 -16.63
N GLN A 342 4.92 -14.32 -17.79
CA GLN A 342 4.92 -13.65 -19.09
C GLN A 342 3.85 -12.56 -19.24
N PRO A 343 2.62 -12.72 -18.69
CA PRO A 343 1.61 -11.67 -18.66
C PRO A 343 2.02 -10.36 -17.97
N PHE A 344 3.04 -10.37 -17.11
CA PHE A 344 3.58 -9.16 -16.50
C PHE A 344 4.83 -8.65 -17.19
N LEU A 345 5.64 -9.57 -17.72
CA LEU A 345 7.00 -9.27 -18.20
C LEU A 345 7.11 -9.07 -19.70
N SER A 346 6.24 -9.69 -20.50
CA SER A 346 6.37 -9.62 -21.95
C SER A 346 5.90 -8.27 -22.45
N ARG A 347 6.79 -7.53 -23.13
CA ARG A 347 6.49 -6.23 -23.74
C ARG A 347 5.52 -6.33 -24.91
N THR A 348 5.59 -7.40 -25.68
CA THR A 348 4.91 -7.50 -26.99
C THR A 348 3.58 -8.24 -26.93
N MET A 349 3.28 -8.96 -25.85
CA MET A 349 2.00 -9.66 -25.72
C MET A 349 0.82 -8.69 -25.72
N SER A 350 -0.16 -8.99 -26.55
CA SER A 350 -1.50 -8.40 -26.49
C SER A 350 -2.23 -8.82 -25.22
N LEU A 351 -3.24 -8.06 -24.80
CA LEU A 351 -4.07 -8.41 -23.65
C LEU A 351 -4.74 -9.78 -23.81
N SER A 352 -5.15 -10.15 -25.03
CA SER A 352 -5.70 -11.47 -25.34
C SER A 352 -4.70 -12.60 -25.09
N GLU A 353 -3.44 -12.44 -25.51
CA GLU A 353 -2.38 -13.41 -25.25
C GLU A 353 -2.06 -13.51 -23.76
N ARG A 354 -2.04 -12.38 -23.03
CA ARG A 354 -1.83 -12.37 -21.58
C ARG A 354 -2.92 -13.14 -20.85
N LEU A 355 -4.19 -12.93 -21.21
CA LEU A 355 -5.31 -13.65 -20.61
C LEU A 355 -5.32 -15.14 -20.99
N ALA A 356 -4.90 -15.50 -22.20
CA ALA A 356 -4.74 -16.90 -22.59
C ALA A 356 -3.65 -17.60 -21.76
N SER A 357 -2.54 -16.90 -21.51
CA SER A 357 -1.43 -17.38 -20.67
C SER A 357 -1.85 -17.50 -19.19
N PHE A 358 -2.59 -16.54 -18.64
CA PHE A 358 -3.21 -16.68 -17.32
C PHE A 358 -4.22 -17.83 -17.25
N SER A 359 -4.99 -18.08 -18.32
CA SER A 359 -5.87 -19.24 -18.37
C SER A 359 -5.05 -20.54 -18.33
N GLU A 360 -3.98 -20.66 -19.11
CA GLU A 360 -3.08 -21.81 -19.07
C GLU A 360 -2.54 -22.05 -17.66
N PHE A 361 -2.00 -21.00 -17.04
CA PHE A 361 -1.53 -21.04 -15.66
C PHE A 361 -2.63 -21.54 -14.71
N ALA A 362 -3.84 -20.98 -14.79
CA ALA A 362 -4.94 -21.32 -13.89
C ALA A 362 -5.34 -22.80 -14.00
N HIS A 363 -5.36 -23.36 -15.22
CA HIS A 363 -5.65 -24.77 -15.47
C HIS A 363 -4.54 -25.68 -14.93
N LEU A 364 -3.26 -25.35 -15.18
CA LEU A 364 -2.11 -26.10 -14.66
C LEU A 364 -2.11 -26.09 -13.12
N CYS A 365 -2.24 -24.90 -12.52
CA CYS A 365 -2.27 -24.69 -11.08
C CYS A 365 -3.44 -25.42 -10.42
N PHE A 366 -4.64 -25.35 -11.02
CA PHE A 366 -5.82 -26.09 -10.55
C PHE A 366 -5.59 -27.60 -10.54
N ALA A 367 -5.06 -28.16 -11.63
CA ALA A 367 -4.82 -29.58 -11.74
C ALA A 367 -3.76 -30.08 -10.74
N PHE A 368 -2.63 -29.36 -10.61
CA PHE A 368 -1.61 -29.70 -9.60
C PHE A 368 -2.15 -29.63 -8.17
N TYR A 369 -2.92 -28.59 -7.85
CA TYR A 369 -3.54 -28.48 -6.54
C TYR A 369 -4.58 -29.58 -6.30
N ARG A 370 -5.34 -29.99 -7.32
CA ARG A 370 -6.29 -31.11 -7.21
C ARG A 370 -5.58 -32.44 -6.95
N MET A 371 -4.39 -32.64 -7.52
CA MET A 371 -3.59 -33.86 -7.35
C MET A 371 -2.85 -33.91 -6.01
N HIS A 372 -2.41 -32.78 -5.47
CA HIS A 372 -1.45 -32.74 -4.35
C HIS A 372 -1.88 -31.88 -3.16
N GLY A 373 -2.95 -31.10 -3.29
CA GLY A 373 -3.46 -30.18 -2.28
C GLY A 373 -2.38 -29.22 -1.79
N SER A 374 -2.33 -29.03 -0.47
CA SER A 374 -1.38 -28.15 0.21
C SER A 374 0.09 -28.56 0.09
N SER A 375 0.37 -29.79 -0.38
CA SER A 375 1.75 -30.23 -0.64
C SER A 375 2.35 -29.59 -1.89
N PHE A 376 1.50 -29.13 -2.81
CA PHE A 376 1.92 -28.37 -4.00
C PHE A 376 2.13 -26.88 -3.64
N LEU A 377 1.06 -26.16 -3.30
CA LEU A 377 1.11 -24.77 -2.84
C LEU A 377 0.40 -24.64 -1.50
N SER A 378 0.78 -23.69 -0.66
CA SER A 378 -0.05 -23.37 0.51
C SER A 378 -1.46 -22.99 0.07
N ASN A 379 -2.45 -23.29 0.92
CA ASN A 379 -3.85 -23.07 0.58
C ASN A 379 -4.15 -21.60 0.28
N GLN A 380 -3.52 -20.69 1.03
CA GLN A 380 -3.64 -19.25 0.88
C GLN A 380 -3.04 -18.77 -0.44
N LEU A 381 -1.81 -19.20 -0.76
CA LEU A 381 -1.15 -18.84 -2.02
C LEU A 381 -1.93 -19.34 -3.25
N TYR A 382 -2.43 -20.59 -3.20
CA TYR A 382 -3.29 -21.11 -4.25
C TYR A 382 -4.55 -20.25 -4.46
N GLY A 383 -5.22 -19.90 -3.35
CA GLY A 383 -6.41 -19.04 -3.39
C GLY A 383 -6.13 -17.68 -4.02
N ASP A 384 -5.02 -17.03 -3.64
CA ASP A 384 -4.67 -15.71 -4.15
C ASP A 384 -4.23 -15.75 -5.62
N LEU A 385 -3.51 -16.78 -6.07
CA LEU A 385 -3.17 -17.00 -7.48
C LEU A 385 -4.42 -17.13 -8.35
N GLN A 386 -5.41 -17.91 -7.92
CA GLN A 386 -6.66 -18.10 -8.65
C GLN A 386 -7.55 -16.85 -8.59
N ALA A 387 -7.54 -16.11 -7.47
CA ALA A 387 -8.24 -14.84 -7.33
C ALA A 387 -7.68 -13.77 -8.27
N LEU A 388 -6.36 -13.69 -8.46
CA LEU A 388 -5.72 -12.78 -9.42
C LEU A 388 -6.10 -13.10 -10.87
N VAL A 389 -6.09 -14.38 -11.26
CA VAL A 389 -6.55 -14.75 -12.62
C VAL A 389 -8.02 -14.37 -12.80
N LYS A 390 -8.86 -14.69 -11.81
CA LYS A 390 -10.28 -14.32 -11.84
C LYS A 390 -10.49 -12.81 -11.95
N SER A 391 -9.74 -12.02 -11.18
CA SER A 391 -9.86 -10.56 -11.19
C SER A 391 -9.52 -9.97 -12.56
N ALA A 392 -8.49 -10.49 -13.23
CA ALA A 392 -8.14 -10.08 -14.59
C ALA A 392 -9.29 -10.28 -15.59
N PHE A 393 -9.94 -11.45 -15.56
CA PHE A 393 -11.07 -11.75 -16.45
C PHE A 393 -12.29 -10.87 -16.14
N PHE A 394 -12.62 -10.70 -14.87
CA PHE A 394 -13.71 -9.84 -14.41
C PHE A 394 -13.47 -8.37 -14.78
N ALA A 395 -12.30 -7.84 -14.45
CA ALA A 395 -11.95 -6.45 -14.70
C ALA A 395 -11.97 -6.13 -16.20
N VAL A 396 -11.41 -6.99 -17.05
CA VAL A 396 -11.46 -6.80 -18.51
C VAL A 396 -12.91 -6.88 -19.05
N ALA A 397 -13.71 -7.84 -18.58
CA ALA A 397 -15.11 -7.96 -19.00
C ALA A 397 -15.94 -6.72 -18.65
N ARG A 398 -15.75 -6.20 -17.43
CA ARG A 398 -16.43 -4.98 -16.96
C ARG A 398 -15.89 -3.73 -17.62
N GLN A 399 -14.59 -3.67 -17.90
CA GLN A 399 -13.99 -2.55 -18.64
C GLN A 399 -14.53 -2.49 -20.07
N GLN A 400 -14.77 -3.63 -20.74
CA GLN A 400 -15.46 -3.66 -22.04
C GLN A 400 -16.88 -3.07 -22.00
N ASP A 401 -17.62 -3.26 -20.89
CA ASP A 401 -18.96 -2.66 -20.74
C ASP A 401 -18.89 -1.15 -20.53
N LEU A 402 -17.80 -0.67 -19.92
CA LEU A 402 -17.62 0.73 -19.60
C LEU A 402 -17.07 1.54 -20.79
N ASP A 403 -15.98 1.06 -21.37
CA ASP A 403 -15.35 1.64 -22.55
C ASP A 403 -14.58 0.54 -23.31
N PRO A 404 -15.13 0.01 -24.42
CA PRO A 404 -14.48 -1.05 -25.18
C PRO A 404 -13.17 -0.59 -25.85
N GLU A 405 -13.00 0.71 -26.09
CA GLU A 405 -11.86 1.25 -26.85
C GLU A 405 -10.63 1.53 -25.97
N CYS A 406 -10.76 1.44 -24.64
CA CYS A 406 -9.64 1.71 -23.75
C CYS A 406 -8.66 0.53 -23.65
N ALA A 407 -7.41 0.88 -23.31
CA ALA A 407 -6.39 -0.08 -22.93
C ALA A 407 -6.55 -0.53 -21.48
N PHE A 408 -6.20 -1.78 -21.18
CA PHE A 408 -6.18 -2.33 -19.83
C PHE A 408 -4.82 -2.99 -19.54
N TYR A 409 -4.24 -2.67 -18.39
CA TYR A 409 -2.92 -3.16 -17.99
C TYR A 409 -3.03 -4.02 -16.73
N LEU A 410 -2.67 -5.30 -16.83
CA LEU A 410 -2.86 -6.28 -15.75
C LEU A 410 -2.14 -5.91 -14.45
N TYR A 411 -0.96 -5.29 -14.52
CA TYR A 411 -0.20 -4.89 -13.33
C TYR A 411 -0.95 -3.82 -12.50
N GLN A 412 -1.84 -3.04 -13.12
CA GLN A 412 -2.66 -2.03 -12.42
C GLN A 412 -3.76 -2.66 -11.55
N ILE A 413 -3.95 -3.98 -11.58
CA ILE A 413 -4.82 -4.66 -10.60
C ILE A 413 -4.25 -4.51 -9.20
N GLY A 414 -2.92 -4.57 -9.06
CA GLY A 414 -2.18 -4.54 -7.81
C GLY A 414 -2.12 -3.17 -7.12
N SER A 415 -1.33 -3.13 -6.05
CA SER A 415 -1.14 -2.00 -5.14
C SER A 415 0.21 -1.29 -5.27
N ASP A 416 1.05 -1.62 -6.26
CA ASP A 416 2.34 -0.94 -6.52
C ASP A 416 2.26 0.59 -6.46
N ARG A 417 1.18 1.19 -6.99
CA ARG A 417 0.97 2.65 -6.98
C ARG A 417 0.78 3.23 -5.59
N LEU A 418 0.25 2.44 -4.66
CA LEU A 418 0.14 2.81 -3.25
C LEU A 418 1.51 2.71 -2.56
N GLU A 419 2.32 1.69 -2.90
CA GLU A 419 3.71 1.59 -2.42
C GLU A 419 4.59 2.74 -2.93
N GLU A 420 4.44 3.14 -4.19
CA GLU A 420 5.11 4.34 -4.74
C GLU A 420 4.72 5.58 -3.94
N MET A 421 3.44 5.72 -3.59
CA MET A 421 2.98 6.82 -2.74
C MET A 421 3.62 6.76 -1.35
N PHE A 422 3.77 5.57 -0.75
CA PHE A 422 4.48 5.42 0.52
C PHE A 422 5.96 5.78 0.41
N ALA A 423 6.61 5.41 -0.70
CA ALA A 423 7.99 5.79 -0.96
C ALA A 423 8.13 7.32 -1.02
N GLU A 424 7.25 8.01 -1.75
CA GLU A 424 7.21 9.48 -1.80
C GLU A 424 6.98 10.12 -0.42
N VAL A 425 6.07 9.58 0.39
CA VAL A 425 5.82 10.07 1.75
C VAL A 425 7.08 9.93 2.63
N ARG A 426 7.83 8.83 2.48
CA ARG A 426 9.08 8.58 3.22
C ARG A 426 10.23 9.48 2.76
N THR A 427 10.26 9.89 1.50
CA THR A 427 11.35 10.68 0.91
C THR A 427 11.07 12.19 0.89
N GLU A 428 9.83 12.63 1.15
CA GLU A 428 9.45 14.05 1.17
C GLU A 428 10.27 14.87 2.20
N SER A 429 10.77 14.22 3.26
CA SER A 429 11.58 14.88 4.30
C SER A 429 12.80 14.04 4.69
N HIS A 430 13.69 14.62 5.51
CA HIS A 430 14.82 13.87 6.07
C HIS A 430 14.39 12.85 7.14
N ASP A 431 13.16 12.98 7.67
CA ASP A 431 12.56 12.01 8.57
C ASP A 431 11.71 11.02 7.75
N SER A 432 12.28 9.81 7.58
CA SER A 432 11.66 8.69 6.89
C SER A 432 10.59 8.00 7.74
N ASN A 433 10.59 8.28 9.05
CA ASN A 433 9.52 7.92 9.95
C ASN A 433 8.55 9.09 10.02
N PHE A 434 7.26 8.79 10.07
CA PHE A 434 6.24 9.81 10.19
C PHE A 434 5.17 9.35 11.16
N ASP A 435 4.59 10.30 11.89
CA ASP A 435 3.42 10.04 12.70
C ASP A 435 2.14 10.09 11.85
N ALA A 436 1.00 9.79 12.47
CA ALA A 436 -0.29 9.75 11.80
C ALA A 436 -0.72 11.11 11.22
N LEU A 437 -0.36 12.23 11.86
CA LEU A 437 -0.69 13.57 11.38
C LEU A 437 0.15 13.89 10.15
N GLN A 438 1.46 13.67 10.22
CA GLN A 438 2.37 13.88 9.10
C GLN A 438 1.98 13.04 7.89
N LEU A 439 1.58 11.77 8.08
CA LEU A 439 1.09 10.93 6.98
C LEU A 439 -0.10 11.58 6.27
N SER A 440 -1.07 12.13 7.02
CA SER A 440 -2.25 12.78 6.42
C SER A 440 -1.94 14.06 5.64
N GLU A 441 -0.86 14.75 6.01
CA GLU A 441 -0.39 15.96 5.32
C GLU A 441 0.46 15.63 4.08
N ARG A 442 1.22 14.53 4.14
CA ARG A 442 2.14 14.09 3.09
C ARG A 442 1.43 13.28 1.99
N LEU A 443 0.44 12.44 2.30
CA LEU A 443 -0.30 11.64 1.31
C LEU A 443 -0.88 12.46 0.13
N PRO A 444 -1.61 13.59 0.35
CA PRO A 444 -2.07 14.44 -0.76
C PRO A 444 -0.92 15.04 -1.57
N THR A 445 0.21 15.32 -0.91
CA THR A 445 1.38 15.89 -1.57
C THR A 445 2.07 14.85 -2.45
N ALA A 446 2.22 13.62 -1.97
CA ALA A 446 2.74 12.48 -2.73
C ALA A 446 1.86 12.18 -3.94
N ALA A 447 0.54 12.07 -3.75
CA ALA A 447 -0.41 11.81 -4.85
C ALA A 447 -0.31 12.85 -5.97
N ASP A 448 -0.26 14.13 -5.63
CA ASP A 448 -0.12 15.17 -6.63
C ASP A 448 1.27 15.19 -7.29
N THR A 449 2.34 14.85 -6.55
CA THR A 449 3.68 14.72 -7.12
C THR A 449 3.69 13.62 -8.19
N LEU A 450 3.13 12.46 -7.87
CA LEU A 450 2.98 11.34 -8.80
C LEU A 450 2.09 11.72 -9.99
N GLY A 451 1.00 12.45 -9.77
CA GLY A 451 0.15 12.96 -10.85
C GLY A 451 0.89 13.90 -11.81
N ILE A 452 1.79 14.76 -11.30
CA ILE A 452 2.63 15.61 -12.15
C ILE A 452 3.64 14.77 -12.94
N PHE A 453 4.20 13.71 -12.35
CA PHE A 453 5.10 12.79 -13.05
C PHE A 453 4.38 11.96 -14.12
N ASP A 454 3.13 11.56 -13.89
CA ASP A 454 2.28 10.93 -14.90
C ASP A 454 2.04 11.87 -16.10
N GLU A 455 1.84 13.16 -15.82
CA GLU A 455 1.63 14.20 -16.85
C GLU A 455 2.91 14.57 -17.60
N ASN A 456 4.06 14.50 -16.92
CA ASN A 456 5.37 14.88 -17.45
C ASN A 456 6.40 13.77 -17.15
N PRO A 457 6.29 12.60 -17.81
CA PRO A 457 7.15 11.45 -17.50
C PRO A 457 8.64 11.75 -17.64
N GLU A 458 9.01 12.71 -18.48
CA GLU A 458 10.39 13.14 -18.68
C GLU A 458 11.01 13.90 -17.50
N TRP A 459 10.19 14.36 -16.55
CA TRP A 459 10.68 14.99 -15.30
C TRP A 459 11.03 13.96 -14.23
N HIS A 460 10.53 12.74 -14.39
CA HIS A 460 10.82 11.64 -13.49
C HIS A 460 11.98 10.82 -14.02
N GLN A 461 13.21 11.11 -13.57
CA GLN A 461 14.38 10.33 -13.95
C GLN A 461 14.39 8.90 -13.36
N GLY A 462 13.37 8.55 -12.57
CA GLY A 462 13.33 7.30 -11.80
C GLY A 462 14.48 7.19 -10.80
N HIS A 463 14.47 6.14 -9.99
CA HIS A 463 15.63 5.83 -9.17
C HIS A 463 16.75 5.23 -10.03
N ILE A 464 17.86 5.96 -10.22
CA ILE A 464 19.06 5.50 -10.97
C ILE A 464 19.56 4.14 -10.46
N ARG A 465 19.32 3.83 -9.17
CA ARG A 465 19.69 2.55 -8.54
C ARG A 465 18.90 1.33 -9.06
N ARG A 466 17.81 1.54 -9.82
CA ARG A 466 17.01 0.51 -10.49
C ARG A 466 17.17 0.51 -12.02
N SER A 467 17.89 1.47 -12.61
CA SER A 467 18.12 1.55 -14.05
C SER A 467 19.50 1.02 -14.45
N TRP A 468 19.68 -0.30 -14.51
CA TRP A 468 20.93 -0.89 -15.00
C TRP A 468 20.62 -2.11 -15.87
N PHE A 469 20.47 -1.88 -17.18
CA PHE A 469 20.63 -2.88 -18.24
C PHE A 469 20.02 -4.28 -17.99
N GLY A 470 18.71 -4.44 -18.29
CA GLY A 470 18.13 -5.73 -18.68
C GLY A 470 17.32 -6.53 -17.65
N LYS A 471 16.95 -5.96 -16.49
CA LYS A 471 16.13 -6.63 -15.45
C LYS A 471 14.89 -5.80 -15.05
N GLU A 472 14.07 -5.44 -16.04
CA GLU A 472 12.89 -4.56 -15.96
C GLU A 472 11.62 -5.25 -15.44
N ALA A 473 11.65 -5.88 -14.26
CA ALA A 473 10.46 -6.57 -13.72
C ALA A 473 9.75 -5.82 -12.58
N ASP A 474 10.43 -4.88 -11.92
CA ASP A 474 9.99 -4.35 -10.61
C ASP A 474 9.21 -3.03 -10.71
N HIS A 475 9.36 -2.26 -11.80
CA HIS A 475 8.69 -0.95 -12.01
C HIS A 475 8.23 -0.84 -13.46
N VAL A 476 7.11 -1.48 -13.76
CA VAL A 476 6.53 -1.50 -15.11
C VAL A 476 5.42 -0.46 -15.20
N ASN A 477 5.45 0.36 -16.25
CA ASN A 477 4.43 1.37 -16.53
C ASN A 477 3.69 1.05 -17.83
N PRO A 478 2.59 1.76 -18.19
CA PRO A 478 1.82 1.46 -19.39
C PRO A 478 2.66 1.52 -20.67
N SER A 479 3.60 2.48 -20.75
CA SER A 479 4.47 2.71 -21.91
C SER A 479 5.47 1.60 -22.18
N TYR A 480 5.72 0.74 -21.18
CA TYR A 480 6.51 -0.46 -21.33
C TYR A 480 5.91 -1.39 -22.39
N PHE A 481 4.58 -1.55 -22.38
CA PHE A 481 3.88 -2.53 -23.20
C PHE A 481 3.58 -1.98 -24.60
N THR A 482 4.01 -2.72 -25.61
CA THR A 482 3.82 -2.35 -27.04
C THR A 482 2.83 -3.25 -27.77
N GLY A 483 2.43 -4.37 -27.15
CA GLY A 483 1.34 -5.20 -27.68
C GLY A 483 -0.01 -4.49 -27.57
N ASP A 484 -1.01 -4.97 -28.30
CA ASP A 484 -2.37 -4.43 -28.22
C ASP A 484 -3.02 -4.69 -26.86
N GLN A 485 -3.22 -3.63 -26.07
CA GLN A 485 -3.83 -3.71 -24.74
C GLN A 485 -5.34 -3.38 -24.75
N THR A 486 -5.96 -3.22 -25.93
CA THR A 486 -7.35 -2.77 -26.05
C THR A 486 -8.34 -3.84 -25.62
N VAL A 487 -9.27 -3.50 -24.72
CA VAL A 487 -10.19 -4.50 -24.15
C VAL A 487 -11.18 -5.07 -25.18
N LYS A 488 -11.64 -4.32 -26.18
CA LYS A 488 -12.61 -4.82 -27.19
C LYS A 488 -12.13 -6.03 -27.99
N HIS A 489 -10.82 -6.23 -28.11
CA HIS A 489 -10.25 -7.33 -28.89
C HIS A 489 -10.18 -8.65 -28.10
N VAL A 490 -10.54 -8.61 -26.82
CA VAL A 490 -10.61 -9.79 -25.96
C VAL A 490 -11.94 -10.51 -26.14
N VAL A 491 -11.88 -11.80 -26.47
CA VAL A 491 -13.02 -12.71 -26.40
C VAL A 491 -12.75 -13.73 -25.29
N HIS A 492 -13.34 -13.52 -24.10
CA HIS A 492 -13.04 -14.27 -22.88
C HIS A 492 -13.10 -15.79 -23.06
N SER A 493 -14.17 -16.31 -23.67
CA SER A 493 -14.31 -17.75 -23.89
C SER A 493 -13.26 -18.34 -24.83
N THR A 494 -12.75 -17.55 -25.79
CA THR A 494 -11.71 -17.98 -26.73
C THR A 494 -10.35 -18.04 -26.01
N VAL A 495 -9.98 -16.98 -25.29
CA VAL A 495 -8.69 -16.94 -24.57
C VAL A 495 -8.67 -17.96 -23.43
N TRP A 496 -9.79 -18.16 -22.73
CA TRP A 496 -9.91 -19.19 -21.69
C TRP A 496 -9.69 -20.59 -22.26
N ARG A 497 -10.39 -20.93 -23.36
CA ARG A 497 -10.24 -22.23 -24.04
C ARG A 497 -8.85 -22.42 -24.64
N SER A 498 -8.23 -21.35 -25.14
CA SER A 498 -6.85 -21.40 -25.62
C SER A 498 -5.89 -21.81 -24.50
N GLY A 499 -6.04 -21.23 -23.31
CA GLY A 499 -5.25 -21.62 -22.14
C GLY A 499 -5.49 -23.07 -21.70
N LEU A 500 -6.74 -23.54 -21.72
CA LEU A 500 -7.05 -24.97 -21.47
C LEU A 500 -6.29 -25.89 -22.45
N HIS A 501 -6.34 -25.58 -23.75
CA HIS A 501 -5.65 -26.39 -24.76
C HIS A 501 -4.13 -26.37 -24.57
N ALA A 502 -3.55 -25.22 -24.20
CA ALA A 502 -2.13 -25.10 -23.89
C ALA A 502 -1.73 -25.95 -22.67
N ALA A 503 -2.51 -25.87 -21.57
CA ALA A 503 -2.31 -26.69 -20.38
C ALA A 503 -2.41 -28.20 -20.69
N MET A 504 -3.38 -28.61 -21.51
CA MET A 504 -3.50 -30.01 -21.96
C MET A 504 -2.30 -30.44 -22.81
N ALA A 505 -1.75 -29.55 -23.65
CA ALA A 505 -0.56 -29.83 -24.44
C ALA A 505 0.68 -30.02 -23.55
N VAL A 506 0.82 -29.22 -22.49
CA VAL A 506 1.87 -29.39 -21.46
C VAL A 506 1.73 -30.74 -20.77
N PHE A 507 0.53 -31.11 -20.32
CA PHE A 507 0.30 -32.42 -19.71
C PHE A 507 0.58 -33.58 -20.66
N ALA A 508 0.16 -33.51 -21.93
CA ALA A 508 0.46 -34.52 -22.93
C ALA A 508 1.98 -34.63 -23.21
N LYS A 509 2.67 -33.49 -23.38
CA LYS A 509 4.13 -33.41 -23.59
C LYS A 509 4.90 -34.10 -22.46
N HIS A 510 4.43 -33.95 -21.24
CA HIS A 510 5.08 -34.52 -20.07
C HIS A 510 4.51 -35.86 -19.64
N GLY A 511 3.39 -36.34 -20.19
CA GLY A 511 2.75 -37.60 -19.81
C GLY A 511 2.04 -37.56 -18.46
N VAL A 512 1.41 -36.44 -18.13
CA VAL A 512 0.50 -36.28 -16.99
C VAL A 512 -0.93 -36.47 -17.49
N ASP A 513 -1.74 -37.24 -16.77
CA ASP A 513 -3.15 -37.47 -17.11
C ASP A 513 -4.03 -36.65 -16.15
N PHE A 514 -4.92 -35.83 -16.71
CA PHE A 514 -5.86 -35.01 -15.94
C PHE A 514 -7.09 -34.67 -16.79
N ASP A 515 -8.26 -35.15 -16.38
CA ASP A 515 -9.52 -34.90 -17.06
C ASP A 515 -10.24 -33.67 -16.48
N PHE A 516 -10.08 -32.51 -17.14
CA PHE A 516 -10.77 -31.30 -16.76
C PHE A 516 -12.30 -31.42 -16.90
N THR A 517 -12.80 -32.19 -17.86
CA THR A 517 -14.25 -32.31 -18.12
C THR A 517 -14.91 -33.03 -16.97
N ASP A 518 -14.37 -34.18 -16.59
CA ASP A 518 -14.90 -34.99 -15.49
C ASP A 518 -14.77 -34.30 -14.14
N VAL A 519 -13.63 -33.63 -13.89
CA VAL A 519 -13.41 -32.91 -12.63
C VAL A 519 -14.33 -31.69 -12.51
N LEU A 520 -14.46 -30.86 -13.55
CA LEU A 520 -15.30 -29.66 -13.53
C LEU A 520 -16.80 -29.96 -13.66
N ALA A 521 -17.18 -31.20 -14.02
CA ALA A 521 -18.56 -31.66 -13.93
C ALA A 521 -19.01 -31.95 -12.49
N GLN A 522 -18.08 -32.09 -11.54
CA GLN A 522 -18.39 -32.35 -10.14
C GLN A 522 -19.07 -31.13 -9.50
N LYS A 523 -20.15 -31.39 -8.74
CA LYS A 523 -20.96 -30.33 -8.16
C LYS A 523 -20.14 -29.44 -7.21
N GLY A 524 -20.14 -28.14 -7.48
CA GLY A 524 -19.49 -27.13 -6.64
C GLY A 524 -17.98 -27.04 -6.82
N VAL A 525 -17.39 -27.79 -7.76
CA VAL A 525 -15.97 -27.66 -8.12
C VAL A 525 -15.78 -26.51 -9.09
N ASP A 526 -14.85 -25.63 -8.76
CA ASP A 526 -14.34 -24.57 -9.62
C ASP A 526 -12.90 -24.24 -9.21
N PHE A 527 -12.29 -23.27 -9.87
CA PHE A 527 -10.87 -22.96 -9.67
C PHE A 527 -10.52 -22.33 -8.32
N VAL A 528 -11.50 -21.82 -7.57
CA VAL A 528 -11.26 -21.35 -6.19
C VAL A 528 -11.81 -22.33 -5.14
N ARG A 529 -12.59 -23.33 -5.57
CA ARG A 529 -13.13 -24.44 -4.76
C ARG A 529 -12.76 -25.79 -5.40
N PRO A 530 -11.47 -26.14 -5.48
CA PRO A 530 -11.00 -27.29 -6.25
C PRO A 530 -11.53 -28.64 -5.78
N ASN A 531 -11.92 -28.74 -4.50
CA ASN A 531 -12.47 -29.96 -3.91
C ASN A 531 -14.00 -29.89 -3.73
N GLY A 532 -14.64 -28.81 -4.19
CA GLY A 532 -16.08 -28.59 -4.01
C GLY A 532 -16.49 -28.30 -2.57
N GLY A 533 -17.77 -28.56 -2.27
CA GLY A 533 -18.31 -28.46 -0.90
C GLY A 533 -18.41 -27.05 -0.32
N GLY A 534 -18.19 -26.00 -1.13
CA GLY A 534 -18.17 -24.61 -0.64
C GLY A 534 -16.91 -24.26 0.16
N ILE A 535 -15.85 -25.05 0.06
CA ILE A 535 -14.60 -24.84 0.78
C ILE A 535 -13.63 -24.05 -0.09
N TYR A 536 -13.16 -22.92 0.41
CA TYR A 536 -12.15 -22.08 -0.24
C TYR A 536 -10.80 -22.31 0.43
N PRO A 537 -9.81 -22.91 -0.25
CA PRO A 537 -8.46 -23.06 0.29
C PRO A 537 -7.85 -21.74 0.75
N GLY A 538 -8.14 -20.64 0.03
CA GLY A 538 -7.67 -19.30 0.39
C GLY A 538 -7.98 -18.87 1.84
N LEU A 539 -9.05 -19.42 2.43
CA LEU A 539 -9.49 -19.14 3.80
C LEU A 539 -9.04 -20.19 4.83
N SER A 540 -8.19 -21.14 4.43
CA SER A 540 -7.68 -22.13 5.37
C SER A 540 -6.93 -21.46 6.51
N LYS A 541 -7.00 -22.05 7.71
CA LYS A 541 -6.20 -21.66 8.88
C LYS A 541 -4.91 -22.48 9.01
N ASP A 542 -4.66 -23.37 8.05
CA ASP A 542 -3.40 -24.12 7.98
C ASP A 542 -2.22 -23.16 7.84
N LYS A 543 -1.06 -23.57 8.37
CA LYS A 543 0.18 -22.80 8.30
C LYS A 543 0.49 -22.40 6.86
N ASP A 544 0.60 -21.10 6.61
CA ASP A 544 0.99 -20.58 5.30
C ASP A 544 2.52 -20.56 5.17
N ARG A 545 3.08 -21.60 4.54
CA ARG A 545 4.52 -21.70 4.26
C ARG A 545 5.02 -20.75 3.16
N SER A 546 4.13 -19.99 2.52
CA SER A 546 4.52 -18.96 1.54
C SER A 546 4.84 -17.62 2.19
N ILE A 547 4.69 -17.52 3.52
CA ILE A 547 5.03 -16.35 4.33
C ILE A 547 6.10 -16.78 5.34
N ILE A 548 7.13 -15.95 5.52
CA ILE A 548 8.11 -16.16 6.58
C ILE A 548 7.56 -15.59 7.87
N THR A 549 7.29 -16.47 8.84
CA THR A 549 6.93 -16.04 10.19
C THR A 549 8.23 -15.74 10.94
N PRO A 550 8.48 -14.50 11.40
CA PRO A 550 9.56 -14.26 12.34
C PRO A 550 9.34 -15.12 13.59
N PRO A 551 10.40 -15.62 14.25
CA PRO A 551 10.24 -16.37 15.49
C PRO A 551 9.48 -15.51 16.51
N ALA A 552 8.44 -16.07 17.12
CA ALA A 552 7.63 -15.38 18.12
C ALA A 552 8.55 -14.86 19.23
N SER A 553 8.47 -13.57 19.54
CA SER A 553 9.13 -12.98 20.69
C SER A 553 8.59 -13.64 21.96
N THR A 554 9.34 -14.61 22.49
CA THR A 554 9.08 -15.20 23.79
C THR A 554 9.26 -14.13 24.86
N SER A 555 8.16 -13.69 25.46
CA SER A 555 8.15 -12.91 26.69
C SER A 555 8.83 -13.71 27.80
N ILE A 556 10.04 -13.33 28.20
CA ILE A 556 10.70 -13.88 29.40
C ILE A 556 10.12 -13.15 30.62
N PRO A 557 9.70 -13.86 31.70
CA PRO A 557 9.28 -13.21 32.94
C PRO A 557 10.47 -12.56 33.64
N SER A 558 10.30 -11.29 34.01
CA SER A 558 11.23 -10.52 34.83
C SER A 558 11.30 -11.10 36.24
N ASP A 559 12.46 -11.65 36.63
CA ASP A 559 12.88 -11.69 38.02
C ASP A 559 14.40 -11.99 38.15
N ALA A 560 15.06 -11.20 39.01
CA ALA A 560 16.39 -11.37 39.62
C ALA A 560 17.61 -10.63 38.99
N PRO A 561 18.61 -10.21 39.81
CA PRO A 561 19.31 -8.93 39.70
C PRO A 561 20.75 -8.99 39.13
N ALA A 562 21.20 -7.84 38.65
CA ALA A 562 22.47 -7.58 37.96
C ALA A 562 23.73 -7.70 38.84
N GLU A 563 24.83 -8.19 38.25
CA GLU A 563 26.24 -7.87 38.53
C GLU A 563 27.15 -8.39 37.37
N PRO A 564 28.41 -7.90 37.21
CA PRO A 564 28.99 -7.52 35.89
C PRO A 564 30.06 -8.45 35.28
N ASP A 565 30.17 -8.34 33.94
CA ASP A 565 31.26 -8.60 32.97
C ASP A 565 32.19 -9.83 33.06
N SER A 566 32.23 -10.62 31.97
CA SER A 566 33.48 -10.90 31.20
C SER A 566 33.21 -11.69 29.90
N ASP A 567 33.53 -11.05 28.76
CA ASP A 567 34.12 -11.51 27.49
C ASP A 567 33.79 -12.90 26.89
N GLY A 568 33.30 -12.89 25.65
CA GLY A 568 33.25 -14.05 24.77
C GLY A 568 32.60 -13.84 23.39
N GLU A 569 33.35 -13.19 22.49
CA GLU A 569 33.43 -13.32 21.00
C GLU A 569 32.15 -13.20 20.13
N ASP A 570 32.25 -12.27 19.18
CA ASP A 570 31.23 -11.68 18.32
C ASP A 570 30.69 -12.58 17.19
N ASP A 571 29.35 -12.65 17.08
CA ASP A 571 28.61 -12.99 15.87
C ASP A 571 28.21 -11.68 15.15
N GLU A 572 28.91 -11.31 14.09
CA GLU A 572 28.48 -10.28 13.13
C GLU A 572 27.66 -10.94 12.00
N GLU A 573 26.36 -10.61 11.91
CA GLU A 573 25.65 -10.18 10.68
C GLU A 573 24.10 -10.20 10.87
N ASP A 574 23.46 -9.12 10.41
CA ASP A 574 22.00 -8.90 10.23
C ASP A 574 21.08 -8.69 11.45
N ALA A 575 21.51 -7.82 12.37
CA ALA A 575 20.60 -6.94 13.10
C ALA A 575 20.99 -5.49 12.81
N MET A 576 20.12 -4.72 12.15
CA MET A 576 20.22 -3.26 12.24
C MET A 576 20.13 -2.91 13.73
N HIS A 577 21.24 -2.39 14.27
CA HIS A 577 21.39 -1.85 15.61
C HIS A 577 20.12 -1.11 16.09
N ASP A 578 19.35 -1.76 16.95
CA ASP A 578 18.73 -1.11 18.10
C ASP A 578 19.87 -0.75 19.07
N GLN A 579 20.56 0.36 18.79
CA GLN A 579 21.07 1.16 19.89
C GLN A 579 19.86 1.96 20.39
N GLU A 580 19.44 1.73 21.63
CA GLU A 580 18.69 2.75 22.35
C GLU A 580 19.46 4.08 22.15
N PRO A 581 18.86 5.11 21.54
CA PRO A 581 19.54 6.38 21.46
C PRO A 581 19.56 6.94 22.88
N GLU A 582 20.67 6.77 23.59
CA GLU A 582 20.95 7.48 24.85
C GLU A 582 20.99 9.01 24.66
N ASP A 583 20.83 9.52 23.44
CA ASP A 583 20.47 10.90 23.18
C ASP A 583 19.53 10.98 21.97
N LEU A 584 18.21 10.85 22.20
CA LEU A 584 17.22 11.41 21.28
C LEU A 584 17.59 12.89 21.06
N PRO A 585 17.83 13.37 19.81
CA PRO A 585 17.98 14.79 19.60
C PRO A 585 16.70 15.46 20.10
N ARG A 586 16.84 16.31 21.11
CA ARG A 586 15.76 17.18 21.58
C ARG A 586 15.25 17.97 20.37
N VAL A 587 14.16 17.49 19.77
CA VAL A 587 13.42 18.24 18.76
C VAL A 587 13.08 19.58 19.42
N SER A 588 13.56 20.68 18.83
CA SER A 588 13.24 21.99 19.39
C SER A 588 11.72 22.17 19.33
N LEU A 589 11.16 22.75 20.39
CA LEU A 589 9.74 23.10 20.44
C LEU A 589 9.34 24.00 19.25
N GLU A 590 10.30 24.74 18.67
CA GLU A 590 10.11 25.52 17.44
C GLU A 590 9.75 24.67 16.20
N ASP A 591 10.20 23.41 16.12
CA ASP A 591 9.93 22.54 14.96
C ASP A 591 8.53 21.89 15.01
N LEU A 592 7.88 21.91 16.18
CA LEU A 592 6.53 21.37 16.42
C LEU A 592 5.42 22.43 16.31
N LEU A 593 5.79 23.70 16.11
CA LEU A 593 4.84 24.80 15.98
C LEU A 593 4.62 25.16 14.52
N PRO A 594 3.37 25.43 14.09
CA PRO A 594 3.18 26.16 12.85
C PRO A 594 3.79 27.56 12.98
N GLU A 595 4.55 27.97 11.96
CA GLU A 595 5.06 29.34 11.80
C GLU A 595 3.92 30.36 12.06
N PRO A 596 4.17 31.45 12.82
CA PRO A 596 3.15 32.45 13.09
C PRO A 596 2.65 33.05 11.76
N GLU A 597 1.35 32.93 11.50
CA GLU A 597 0.70 33.67 10.43
C GLU A 597 0.51 35.12 10.90
N ASP A 598 1.02 36.08 10.13
CA ASP A 598 0.70 37.50 10.34
C ASP A 598 -0.82 37.67 10.27
N GLU A 599 -1.37 38.36 11.28
CA GLU A 599 -2.78 38.72 11.38
C GLU A 599 -3.31 39.19 10.02
N CYS A 600 -4.34 38.52 9.49
CA CYS A 600 -5.07 39.02 8.34
C CYS A 600 -5.54 40.44 8.63
N ILE A 601 -5.02 41.40 7.87
CA ILE A 601 -5.48 42.77 7.86
C ILE A 601 -6.99 42.76 7.61
N ASN A 602 -7.76 43.24 8.58
CA ASN A 602 -9.17 43.56 8.44
C ASN A 602 -9.35 44.56 7.28
N THR A 603 -9.84 44.11 6.13
CA THR A 603 -10.43 45.00 5.12
C THR A 603 -11.95 45.01 5.27
N THR A 604 -12.41 45.79 6.23
CA THR A 604 -13.76 46.35 6.17
C THR A 604 -13.83 47.36 5.00
N ALA A 605 -14.84 47.14 4.15
CA ALA A 605 -15.44 48.07 3.20
C ALA A 605 -14.63 48.51 1.96
N LEU A 606 -14.99 47.94 0.80
CA LEU A 606 -15.24 48.72 -0.42
C LEU A 606 -16.27 47.97 -1.27
N SER A 607 -17.49 48.48 -1.26
CA SER A 607 -18.58 48.08 -2.13
C SER A 607 -18.33 48.60 -3.55
N SER A 608 -18.25 47.70 -4.53
CA SER A 608 -18.72 47.99 -5.89
C SER A 608 -18.91 46.70 -6.68
N THR A 609 -20.15 46.55 -7.13
CA THR A 609 -20.73 45.58 -8.06
C THR A 609 -19.87 45.13 -9.24
N SER A 610 -19.73 43.82 -9.43
CA SER A 610 -19.86 43.17 -10.75
C SER A 610 -20.19 41.67 -10.57
N VAL A 611 -21.11 41.19 -11.41
CA VAL A 611 -21.72 39.86 -11.39
C VAL A 611 -20.88 38.88 -12.22
N GLY A 612 -20.59 37.68 -11.70
CA GLY A 612 -19.89 36.58 -12.38
C GLY A 612 -19.83 35.31 -11.51
N PRO A 613 -19.71 34.10 -12.10
CA PRO A 613 -20.58 32.95 -11.80
C PRO A 613 -20.29 32.22 -10.48
N THR A 614 -21.38 31.73 -9.88
CA THR A 614 -21.49 30.95 -8.64
C THR A 614 -20.53 29.76 -8.57
N ALA A 615 -19.50 29.89 -7.73
CA ALA A 615 -18.75 28.76 -7.19
C ALA A 615 -19.55 28.13 -6.03
N LEU A 616 -20.06 26.92 -6.24
CA LEU A 616 -20.54 26.07 -5.16
C LEU A 616 -19.32 25.45 -4.46
N SER A 617 -18.72 26.18 -3.51
CA SER A 617 -17.82 25.57 -2.55
C SER A 617 -18.65 24.89 -1.47
N ALA A 618 -18.54 23.57 -1.39
CA ALA A 618 -18.93 22.85 -0.18
C ALA A 618 -17.99 23.33 0.94
N SER A 619 -18.49 24.25 1.76
CA SER A 619 -17.76 24.80 2.88
C SER A 619 -17.70 23.74 3.98
N VAL A 620 -16.52 23.16 4.18
CA VAL A 620 -16.15 22.75 5.54
C VAL A 620 -16.11 24.06 6.33
N GLU A 621 -17.08 24.28 7.20
CA GLU A 621 -17.04 25.39 8.16
C GLU A 621 -15.69 25.30 8.89
N ARG A 622 -14.80 26.27 8.63
CA ARG A 622 -13.59 26.42 9.43
C ARG A 622 -14.06 26.80 10.83
N ILE A 623 -14.19 25.81 11.70
CA ILE A 623 -14.22 26.07 13.13
C ILE A 623 -12.90 26.79 13.41
N GLN A 624 -12.96 28.06 13.84
CA GLN A 624 -11.81 28.72 14.42
C GLN A 624 -11.46 27.95 15.70
N SER A 625 -10.70 26.86 15.58
CA SER A 625 -10.28 26.07 16.71
C SER A 625 -9.40 26.98 17.57
N ASN A 626 -9.79 27.21 18.82
CA ASN A 626 -8.88 27.84 19.76
C ASN A 626 -7.66 26.92 19.92
N ASP A 627 -6.47 27.41 19.57
CA ASP A 627 -5.22 26.62 19.65
C ASP A 627 -4.78 26.35 21.11
N TRP A 628 -5.50 26.94 22.07
CA TRP A 628 -5.19 26.95 23.49
C TRP A 628 -6.28 26.24 24.31
N LEU A 629 -5.85 25.60 25.40
CA LEU A 629 -6.71 24.96 26.38
C LEU A 629 -6.38 25.53 27.78
N ASN A 630 -7.42 25.77 28.59
CA ASN A 630 -7.26 26.29 29.95
C ASN A 630 -7.02 25.12 30.91
N TYR A 631 -5.97 25.21 31.72
CA TYR A 631 -5.61 24.24 32.75
C TYR A 631 -5.67 24.88 34.14
N ASP A 632 -6.42 24.31 35.08
CA ASP A 632 -6.47 24.79 36.47
C ASP A 632 -5.26 24.25 37.26
N VAL A 633 -4.47 25.16 37.83
CA VAL A 633 -3.24 24.85 38.57
C VAL A 633 -3.51 24.49 40.03
N GLY A 634 -4.78 24.45 40.47
CA GLY A 634 -5.17 23.99 41.81
C GLY A 634 -5.24 25.10 42.88
N ASN A 635 -5.08 26.36 42.48
CA ASN A 635 -5.14 27.55 43.35
C ASN A 635 -6.16 28.60 42.85
N GLY A 636 -7.09 28.22 41.95
CA GLY A 636 -8.00 29.15 41.27
C GLY A 636 -7.33 29.94 40.14
N THR A 637 -6.09 29.60 39.78
CA THR A 637 -5.35 30.17 38.65
C THR A 637 -5.39 29.24 37.45
N THR A 638 -5.93 29.74 36.34
CA THR A 638 -5.94 29.04 35.04
C THR A 638 -4.73 29.44 34.20
N LYS A 639 -4.04 28.45 33.63
CA LYS A 639 -2.95 28.60 32.68
C LYS A 639 -3.42 28.21 31.28
N GLN A 640 -3.14 29.03 30.26
CA GLN A 640 -3.37 28.67 28.86
C GLN A 640 -2.20 27.90 28.32
N LEU A 641 -2.46 26.70 27.80
CA LEU A 641 -1.46 25.81 27.24
C LEU A 641 -1.82 25.51 25.78
N HIS A 642 -0.81 25.52 24.91
CA HIS A 642 -1.00 25.18 23.51
C HIS A 642 -1.27 23.67 23.38
N LYS A 643 -2.26 23.30 22.58
CA LYS A 643 -2.74 21.92 22.45
C LYS A 643 -1.65 20.93 22.03
N ALA A 644 -0.79 21.31 21.07
CA ALA A 644 0.32 20.45 20.67
C ALA A 644 1.35 20.24 21.79
N SER A 645 1.59 21.27 22.61
CA SER A 645 2.53 21.19 23.74
C SER A 645 2.00 20.30 24.86
N ILE A 646 0.68 20.31 25.10
CA ILE A 646 0.02 19.39 26.02
C ILE A 646 0.31 17.94 25.60
N LEU A 647 -0.01 17.59 24.36
CA LEU A 647 0.17 16.21 23.87
C LEU A 647 1.64 15.79 23.88
N SER A 648 2.54 16.64 23.39
CA SER A 648 3.98 16.34 23.40
C SER A 648 4.56 16.20 24.81
N THR A 649 3.94 16.79 25.84
CA THR A 649 4.37 16.65 27.22
C THR A 649 3.81 15.39 27.87
N LEU A 650 2.53 15.07 27.59
CA LEU A 650 1.81 13.97 28.24
C LEU A 650 2.03 12.61 27.58
N PHE A 651 2.28 12.56 26.26
CA PHE A 651 2.38 11.31 25.49
C PHE A 651 3.82 10.88 25.16
N ASN A 652 4.84 11.41 25.85
CA ASN A 652 6.25 11.06 25.61
C ASN A 652 6.68 9.84 26.46
N SER A 653 7.33 8.85 25.83
CA SER A 653 7.52 7.46 26.33
C SER A 653 8.43 7.29 27.53
N ASP A 654 9.28 8.27 27.86
CA ASP A 654 10.28 8.12 28.94
C ASP A 654 9.69 8.27 30.35
N TYR A 655 8.38 8.48 30.50
CA TYR A 655 7.81 8.98 31.74
C TYR A 655 6.69 8.08 32.25
N ARG A 656 7.07 7.08 33.06
CA ARG A 656 6.15 6.15 33.76
C ARG A 656 5.25 6.79 34.83
N HIS A 657 5.24 8.11 34.96
CA HIS A 657 4.37 8.81 35.90
C HIS A 657 3.81 10.08 35.24
N LEU A 658 2.49 10.22 35.31
CA LEU A 658 1.71 11.43 35.03
C LEU A 658 2.26 12.64 35.81
N GLU A 659 3.36 13.25 35.37
CA GLU A 659 3.80 14.53 35.91
C GLU A 659 3.02 15.65 35.22
N VAL A 660 1.73 15.75 35.54
CA VAL A 660 0.90 16.94 35.25
C VAL A 660 1.59 18.21 35.78
N SER A 661 2.47 18.07 36.79
CA SER A 661 3.40 19.11 37.29
C SER A 661 4.32 19.72 36.21
N ARG A 662 4.56 19.05 35.08
CA ARG A 662 5.34 19.57 33.95
C ARG A 662 4.56 20.51 33.06
N LEU A 663 3.24 20.34 32.94
CA LEU A 663 2.39 21.34 32.28
C LEU A 663 2.53 22.71 32.97
N LEU A 664 2.84 22.73 34.26
CA LEU A 664 3.18 23.94 35.01
C LEU A 664 4.51 24.58 34.57
N ARG A 665 5.47 23.77 34.09
CA ARG A 665 6.81 24.19 33.65
C ARG A 665 6.89 24.50 32.15
N VAL A 666 5.93 24.04 31.33
CA VAL A 666 5.83 24.44 29.92
C VAL A 666 5.76 25.96 29.85
N ARG A 667 6.79 26.61 29.32
CA ARG A 667 6.77 28.06 29.09
C ARG A 667 5.72 28.32 28.02
N CYS A 668 4.63 29.00 28.40
CA CYS A 668 3.67 29.49 27.42
C CYS A 668 4.43 30.42 26.46
N TYR A 669 4.22 30.29 25.15
CA TYR A 669 4.41 31.43 24.28
C TYR A 669 3.44 32.50 24.79
N THR A 670 3.99 33.51 25.45
CA THR A 670 3.20 34.64 25.95
C THR A 670 2.53 35.30 24.77
N LYS A 671 1.24 35.61 24.94
CA LYS A 671 0.39 36.39 24.02
C LYS A 671 0.87 37.85 23.91
N ASP A 672 2.16 38.10 23.97
CA ASP A 672 2.77 39.42 23.84
C ASP A 672 3.03 39.73 22.36
N GLY A 673 1.96 39.71 21.56
CA GLY A 673 1.89 40.47 20.31
C GLY A 673 1.88 42.00 20.55
N GLY A 674 2.04 42.44 21.80
CA GLY A 674 2.00 43.85 22.19
C GLY A 674 3.34 44.58 22.18
N ARG A 675 4.50 43.90 22.10
CA ARG A 675 5.77 44.59 21.86
C ARG A 675 5.96 44.79 20.37
N LYS A 676 5.43 45.89 19.85
CA LYS A 676 6.00 46.52 18.65
C LYS A 676 7.50 46.68 18.90
N LEU A 677 8.31 45.83 18.28
CA LEU A 677 9.72 46.11 18.09
C LEU A 677 9.76 47.45 17.34
N ASN A 678 10.17 48.49 18.04
CA ASN A 678 10.30 49.82 17.47
C ASN A 678 11.53 49.78 16.56
N LEU A 679 11.30 49.47 15.28
CA LEU A 679 12.32 49.39 14.22
C LEU A 679 13.03 50.73 13.95
N ASN A 680 12.75 51.78 14.74
CA ASN A 680 13.41 53.08 14.69
C ASN A 680 14.59 53.22 15.66
N HIS A 681 15.05 52.14 16.31
CA HIS A 681 16.32 52.20 17.04
C HIS A 681 17.48 52.14 16.03
N GLN A 682 18.35 53.15 16.05
CA GLN A 682 19.50 53.35 15.15
C GLN A 682 20.59 52.26 15.23
N GLU A 683 20.30 51.09 15.81
CA GLU A 683 21.27 50.01 15.99
C GLU A 683 21.35 49.05 14.79
N PHE A 684 20.46 49.14 13.80
CA PHE A 684 20.47 48.28 12.61
C PHE A 684 20.73 48.97 11.28
N SER A 685 20.98 50.29 11.27
CA SER A 685 21.30 51.03 10.05
C SER A 685 22.47 51.99 10.29
N GLY A 686 23.68 51.45 10.30
CA GLY A 686 24.92 52.23 10.25
C GLY A 686 25.66 52.00 8.93
N GLU A 687 26.00 53.08 8.22
CA GLU A 687 26.80 53.15 6.98
C GLU A 687 28.22 52.55 7.07
N HIS A 688 28.55 51.83 8.15
CA HIS A 688 29.88 51.27 8.41
C HIS A 688 29.99 49.75 8.20
N SER A 689 28.92 49.08 7.74
CA SER A 689 28.91 47.61 7.61
C SER A 689 29.61 47.07 6.34
N PHE A 690 30.02 47.95 5.42
CA PHE A 690 30.75 47.57 4.21
C PHE A 690 32.16 48.16 4.23
N THR A 691 33.11 47.47 4.86
CA THR A 691 34.54 47.71 4.63
C THR A 691 35.21 46.43 4.12
N VAL A 692 35.43 46.43 2.80
CA VAL A 692 36.47 45.77 2.00
C VAL A 692 37.44 44.84 2.74
N LEU A 693 37.41 43.55 2.40
CA LEU A 693 38.54 42.63 2.63
C LEU A 693 39.63 42.91 1.57
N PRO A 694 40.91 43.05 1.94
CA PRO A 694 41.99 43.19 0.98
C PRO A 694 42.38 41.83 0.39
N SER A 695 42.65 41.85 -0.91
CA SER A 695 43.18 40.75 -1.71
C SER A 695 44.45 40.14 -1.11
N ARG A 696 44.48 38.81 -0.97
CA ARG A 696 45.64 37.95 -1.23
C ARG A 696 45.19 36.58 -1.67
#